data_AF-A0A522FTU9-F1
#
_entry.id   AF-A0A522FTU9-F1
#
_cell.length_a   1.000
_cell.length_b   1.000
_cell.length_c   1.000
_cell.angle_alpha   90.00
_cell.angle_beta   90.00
_cell.angle_gamma   90.00
#
_symmetry.space_group_name_H-M   'P 1'
#
loop_
_entity.id
_entity.type
_entity.pdbx_description
1 polymer ?
#
loop_
_entity_poly.entity_id
_entity_poly.type
_entity_poly.pdbx_seq_one_letter_code
_entity_poly.pdbx_strand_id
1 'polypeptide(L)'
;MNLRFNSLQINKLIVNGNYQAAYEAISNYCPSNTKDKIFWESKNIECLFKLIHNGRFDLYSKYIGDVESFLNVYSDEELNKLFYYNDDALTNALQIKRRIEYNFYIDKFQEKINLKQYNEARIILHNYLSILDTYWGCLDYIKIEYISNVYKLLAFSWLRDDTFKSSPAVVLSEAGEYFQKAINIYEVKVIETNKIENEHYFYLSFWHQITIERLMLCNYMSTGNNKDLELLKESYSKLEMLAIFNKNKKIHPHLYPNRFYSFYDLMNEKLFIEAASFFKNKELNGCREKLELLVSKFSEEYLYSWKYNQFYLRLLFVKVLQYHEKKEIVKQIINEGETFKLICGKVGRYFLDLINGYRNTKKIINNDEFYNEICKKFPLDSWEEEFSIEDDFDSRFYLPKEIYYDLLNHSQPMRENDINVDKYYILCCIESIIGYILDYYIQYTELNYNIEFNLKNDINVLIKILQSLNYNINLDVEFSEIIRIYDKLHEDINLDEYSQLLRDLNIIISKKIISIFPIVTEILSTNSIKKDKYIIKSIPSWALSYKIKYKSNIYLFINNPELFKLSNGFYYISRRARKNPMHLINKTNGILPVLFKPRWDYWINNFGINKPILYVEGPTDVKYIKRAALLLNKQDLINNIKIVSAKSEGELDKIWKSAKSALNIELRFKIILLYDPECKNQTSANEKNIYKRKMILYSNNPIKKGIENLFSIYTIKRIRNDKKEFVDYYHPSIIEQNGSNIEVSEKYEINEGNKDKLCSWLVEYGTQEDFTNFKHIFEYIEDILNNVN
;
A
#
# COMPACT_ATOMS: atom_id res chain seq x y z
N MET A 1 15.60 52.21 -15.23
CA MET A 1 16.66 53.01 -14.57
C MET A 1 17.72 52.07 -14.04
N ASN A 2 18.85 51.93 -14.73
CA ASN A 2 19.99 51.15 -14.24
C ASN A 2 20.77 52.02 -13.23
N LEU A 3 20.39 51.99 -11.96
CA LEU A 3 21.16 52.59 -10.87
C LEU A 3 22.50 51.85 -10.77
N ARG A 4 23.56 52.41 -11.36
CA ARG A 4 24.93 51.89 -11.19
C ARG A 4 25.26 51.87 -9.71
N PHE A 5 25.21 50.71 -9.08
CA PHE A 5 25.76 50.53 -7.74
C PHE A 5 27.27 50.71 -7.82
N ASN A 6 27.81 51.65 -7.06
CA ASN A 6 29.27 51.75 -6.90
C ASN A 6 29.75 50.83 -5.77
N SER A 7 31.06 50.53 -5.75
CA SER A 7 31.67 49.63 -4.75
C SER A 7 31.37 50.04 -3.31
N LEU A 8 31.21 51.34 -3.04
CA LEU A 8 30.87 51.88 -1.72
C LEU A 8 29.45 51.49 -1.29
N GLN A 9 28.47 51.50 -2.20
CA GLN A 9 27.09 51.13 -1.91
C GLN A 9 26.94 49.63 -1.63
N ILE A 10 27.72 48.78 -2.30
CA ILE A 10 27.72 47.33 -2.06
C ILE A 10 28.42 46.99 -0.76
N ASN A 11 29.56 47.63 -0.47
CA ASN A 11 30.18 47.48 0.84
C ASN A 11 29.22 47.89 1.97
N LYS A 12 28.39 48.94 1.78
CA LYS A 12 27.35 49.27 2.75
C LYS A 12 26.31 48.15 2.92
N LEU A 13 25.88 47.50 1.84
CA LEU A 13 24.95 46.36 1.93
C LEU A 13 25.58 45.19 2.68
N ILE A 14 26.85 44.87 2.42
CA ILE A 14 27.60 43.81 3.11
C ILE A 14 27.76 44.12 4.60
N VAL A 15 28.19 45.34 4.94
CA VAL A 15 28.39 45.79 6.33
C VAL A 15 27.07 45.76 7.10
N ASN A 16 25.96 46.10 6.45
CA ASN A 16 24.62 46.08 7.05
C ASN A 16 23.97 44.69 7.09
N GLY A 17 24.68 43.63 6.70
CA GLY A 17 24.15 42.26 6.71
C GLY A 17 23.14 41.96 5.60
N ASN A 18 22.95 42.85 4.63
CA ASN A 18 22.00 42.68 3.51
C ASN A 18 22.66 41.95 2.33
N TYR A 19 23.10 40.71 2.59
CA TYR A 19 23.95 39.94 1.68
C TYR A 19 23.25 39.55 0.36
N GLN A 20 21.93 39.35 0.38
CA GLN A 20 21.17 39.03 -0.84
C GLN A 20 21.17 40.21 -1.81
N ALA A 21 20.85 41.41 -1.33
CA ALA A 21 20.87 42.62 -2.14
C ALA A 21 22.29 42.96 -2.63
N ALA A 22 23.31 42.71 -1.79
CA ALA A 22 24.70 42.85 -2.20
C ALA A 22 25.05 41.91 -3.35
N TYR A 23 24.70 40.62 -3.23
CA TYR A 23 24.98 39.61 -4.27
C TYR A 23 24.26 39.92 -5.60
N GLU A 24 22.97 40.28 -5.55
CA GLU A 24 22.20 40.66 -6.74
C GLU A 24 22.78 41.92 -7.41
N ALA A 25 23.24 42.89 -6.61
CA ALA A 25 23.91 44.07 -7.13
C ALA A 25 25.28 43.74 -7.75
N ILE A 26 26.06 42.82 -7.20
CA ILE A 26 27.36 42.43 -7.76
C ILE A 26 27.18 41.64 -9.06
N SER A 27 26.27 40.66 -9.07
CA SER A 27 26.01 39.78 -10.23
C SER A 27 25.54 40.55 -11.46
N ASN A 28 24.71 41.59 -11.26
CA ASN A 28 24.20 42.39 -12.37
C ASN A 28 25.22 43.42 -12.93
N TYR A 29 26.33 43.67 -12.23
CA TYR A 29 27.23 44.78 -12.53
C TYR A 29 28.68 44.37 -12.79
N CYS A 30 28.96 43.08 -12.97
CA CYS A 30 30.32 42.57 -13.18
C CYS A 30 31.00 43.30 -14.37
N PRO A 31 32.04 44.12 -14.11
CA PRO A 31 32.66 44.94 -15.15
C PRO A 31 33.57 44.10 -16.07
N SER A 32 33.81 44.59 -17.29
CA SER A 32 34.58 43.87 -18.31
C SER A 32 36.11 43.96 -18.16
N ASN A 33 36.62 44.85 -17.29
CA ASN A 33 38.06 44.97 -17.07
C ASN A 33 38.54 43.95 -16.02
N THR A 34 39.76 43.46 -16.16
CA THR A 34 40.25 42.32 -15.37
C THR A 34 40.36 42.63 -13.88
N LYS A 35 40.83 43.83 -13.49
CA LYS A 35 41.03 44.18 -12.07
C LYS A 35 39.72 44.40 -11.32
N ASP A 36 38.78 45.11 -11.92
CA ASP A 36 37.48 45.31 -11.29
C ASP A 36 36.72 43.99 -11.31
N LYS A 37 36.75 43.21 -12.41
CA LYS A 37 36.12 41.88 -12.46
C LYS A 37 36.56 41.02 -11.27
N ILE A 38 37.86 40.93 -11.01
CA ILE A 38 38.42 40.20 -9.84
C ILE A 38 37.88 40.77 -8.51
N PHE A 39 37.86 42.09 -8.35
CA PHE A 39 37.31 42.73 -7.15
C PHE A 39 35.82 42.37 -6.94
N TRP A 40 35.02 42.42 -8.00
CA TRP A 40 33.59 42.12 -7.95
C TRP A 40 33.33 40.63 -7.71
N GLU A 41 34.09 39.73 -8.34
CA GLU A 41 34.04 38.29 -8.11
C GLU A 41 34.44 37.91 -6.68
N SER A 42 35.46 38.58 -6.11
CA SER A 42 35.85 38.38 -4.70
C SER A 42 34.71 38.72 -3.72
N LYS A 43 33.96 39.78 -4.02
CA LYS A 43 32.81 40.20 -3.20
C LYS A 43 31.58 39.33 -3.41
N ASN A 44 31.39 38.78 -4.61
CA ASN A 44 30.37 37.76 -4.87
C ASN A 44 30.61 36.51 -4.02
N ILE A 45 31.86 36.03 -3.97
CA ILE A 45 32.26 34.87 -3.16
C ILE A 45 32.04 35.16 -1.66
N GLU A 46 32.45 36.33 -1.18
CA GLU A 46 32.23 36.73 0.22
C GLU A 46 30.73 36.78 0.58
N CYS A 47 29.89 37.34 -0.30
CA CYS A 47 28.45 37.42 -0.08
C CYS A 47 27.78 36.04 -0.11
N LEU A 48 28.13 35.19 -1.08
CA LEU A 48 27.60 33.83 -1.18
C LEU A 48 27.96 33.02 0.07
N PHE A 49 29.20 33.11 0.53
CA PHE A 49 29.64 32.42 1.74
C PHE A 49 28.84 32.86 2.97
N LYS A 50 28.66 34.18 3.17
CA LYS A 50 27.86 34.72 4.27
C LYS A 50 26.39 34.34 4.17
N LEU A 51 25.82 34.23 2.97
CA LEU A 51 24.44 33.73 2.77
C LEU A 51 24.31 32.26 3.16
N ILE A 52 25.26 31.42 2.74
CA ILE A 52 25.31 29.98 3.08
C ILE A 52 25.45 29.80 4.59
N HIS A 53 26.38 30.51 5.23
CA HIS A 53 26.63 30.41 6.66
C HIS A 53 25.40 30.80 7.49
N ASN A 54 24.58 31.74 6.99
CA ASN A 54 23.32 32.16 7.60
C ASN A 54 22.12 31.26 7.22
N GLY A 55 22.35 30.09 6.61
CA GLY A 55 21.31 29.08 6.36
C GLY A 55 20.40 29.35 5.15
N ARG A 56 20.77 30.27 4.25
CA ARG A 56 20.01 30.56 3.01
C ARG A 56 20.38 29.62 1.87
N PHE A 57 20.09 28.33 2.05
CA PHE A 57 20.37 27.28 1.06
C PHE A 57 19.56 27.44 -0.24
N ASP A 58 18.42 28.13 -0.19
CA ASP A 58 17.58 28.47 -1.36
C ASP A 58 18.34 29.27 -2.43
N LEU A 59 19.29 30.10 -2.00
CA LEU A 59 20.10 30.93 -2.88
C LEU A 59 21.36 30.20 -3.37
N TYR A 60 21.82 29.18 -2.64
CA TYR A 60 22.98 28.38 -3.03
C TYR A 60 22.75 27.70 -4.39
N SER A 61 21.65 26.98 -4.55
CA SER A 61 21.30 26.31 -5.81
C SER A 61 21.10 27.27 -6.98
N LYS A 62 20.67 28.51 -6.69
CA LYS A 62 20.44 29.54 -7.72
C LYS A 62 21.73 30.13 -8.27
N TYR A 63 22.78 30.19 -7.45
CA TYR A 63 23.96 31.01 -7.73
C TYR A 63 25.29 30.24 -7.71
N ILE A 64 25.26 28.96 -7.33
CA ILE A 64 26.46 28.13 -7.31
C ILE A 64 27.07 27.94 -8.70
N GLY A 65 26.27 27.83 -9.76
CA GLY A 65 26.78 27.64 -11.12
C GLY A 65 27.71 28.77 -11.58
N ASP A 66 27.41 30.02 -11.19
CA ASP A 66 28.26 31.17 -11.51
C ASP A 66 29.59 31.11 -10.78
N VAL A 67 29.57 30.77 -9.48
CA VAL A 67 30.78 30.64 -8.65
C VAL A 67 31.60 29.41 -9.01
N GLU A 68 30.96 28.30 -9.37
CA GLU A 68 31.61 27.10 -9.93
C GLU A 68 32.33 27.42 -11.24
N SER A 69 31.65 28.10 -12.16
CA SER A 69 32.24 28.51 -13.44
C SER A 69 33.46 29.40 -13.24
N PHE A 70 33.45 30.28 -12.23
CA PHE A 70 34.56 31.14 -11.88
C PHE A 70 35.71 30.37 -11.23
N LEU A 71 35.44 29.61 -10.17
CA LEU A 71 36.48 28.92 -9.38
C LEU A 71 37.15 27.78 -10.16
N ASN A 72 36.45 27.14 -11.12
CA ASN A 72 37.02 26.08 -11.94
C ASN A 72 38.06 26.57 -12.97
N VAL A 73 38.11 27.88 -13.25
CA VAL A 73 39.08 28.46 -14.20
C VAL A 73 40.45 28.70 -13.54
N TYR A 74 40.52 28.75 -12.21
CA TYR A 74 41.74 29.13 -11.49
C TYR A 74 42.28 27.97 -10.64
N SER A 75 43.57 27.67 -10.81
CA SER A 75 44.34 26.82 -9.90
C SER A 75 44.44 27.44 -8.51
N ASP A 76 44.78 26.65 -7.50
CA ASP A 76 44.95 27.15 -6.12
C ASP A 76 46.07 28.20 -6.03
N GLU A 77 47.14 28.04 -6.83
CA GLU A 77 48.21 29.04 -6.92
C GLU A 77 47.71 30.34 -7.56
N GLU A 78 46.82 30.27 -8.55
CA GLU A 78 46.18 31.44 -9.16
C GLU A 78 45.19 32.11 -8.21
N LEU A 79 44.41 31.35 -7.45
CA LEU A 79 43.55 31.90 -6.39
C LEU A 79 44.39 32.58 -5.31
N ASN A 80 45.49 31.97 -4.87
CA ASN A 80 46.44 32.60 -3.93
C ASN A 80 46.98 33.93 -4.47
N LYS A 81 47.31 33.99 -5.78
CA LYS A 81 47.75 35.24 -6.43
C LYS A 81 46.61 36.26 -6.56
N LEU A 82 45.40 35.81 -6.87
CA LEU A 82 44.20 36.65 -7.04
C LEU A 82 43.73 37.29 -5.74
N PHE A 83 43.84 36.56 -4.63
CA PHE A 83 43.36 36.99 -3.31
C PHE A 83 44.50 37.35 -2.34
N TYR A 84 45.72 37.57 -2.85
CA TYR A 84 46.94 37.82 -2.06
C TYR A 84 46.82 38.92 -0.98
N TYR A 85 45.84 39.83 -1.10
CA TYR A 85 45.62 40.94 -0.16
C TYR A 85 44.40 40.75 0.76
N ASN A 86 43.72 39.60 0.72
CA ASN A 86 42.51 39.35 1.50
C ASN A 86 42.40 37.87 1.90
N ASP A 87 43.08 37.51 3.00
CA ASP A 87 43.15 36.16 3.54
C ASP A 87 41.76 35.54 3.80
N ASP A 88 40.78 36.35 4.23
CA ASP A 88 39.40 35.90 4.45
C ASP A 88 38.71 35.52 3.13
N ALA A 89 38.89 36.32 2.08
CA ALA A 89 38.30 36.04 0.77
C ALA A 89 38.97 34.83 0.10
N LEU A 90 40.29 34.69 0.22
CA LEU A 90 41.02 33.52 -0.22
C LEU A 90 40.52 32.26 0.50
N THR A 91 40.41 32.32 1.82
CA THR A 91 39.90 31.23 2.66
C THR A 91 38.49 30.83 2.24
N ASN A 92 37.58 31.79 2.05
CA ASN A 92 36.21 31.51 1.61
C ASN A 92 36.14 30.94 0.18
N ALA A 93 36.96 31.46 -0.74
CA ALA A 93 37.04 30.96 -2.12
C ALA A 93 37.52 29.51 -2.16
N LEU A 94 38.59 29.20 -1.42
CA LEU A 94 39.10 27.83 -1.28
C LEU A 94 38.07 26.92 -0.61
N GLN A 95 37.35 27.37 0.41
CA GLN A 95 36.29 26.59 1.06
C GLN A 95 35.13 26.27 0.10
N ILE A 96 34.71 27.23 -0.72
CA ILE A 96 33.66 27.00 -1.72
C ILE A 96 34.15 26.05 -2.80
N LYS A 97 35.37 26.25 -3.34
CA LYS A 97 35.99 25.36 -4.33
C LYS A 97 36.07 23.92 -3.81
N ARG A 98 36.55 23.74 -2.59
CA ARG A 98 36.63 22.42 -1.94
C ARG A 98 35.26 21.79 -1.72
N ARG A 99 34.22 22.58 -1.43
CA ARG A 99 32.85 22.09 -1.31
C ARG A 99 32.28 21.65 -2.67
N ILE A 100 32.60 22.37 -3.74
CA ILE A 100 32.25 21.99 -5.12
C ILE A 100 32.93 20.66 -5.47
N GLU A 101 34.24 20.55 -5.23
CA GLU A 101 34.98 19.31 -5.44
C GLU A 101 34.40 18.15 -4.62
N TYR A 102 34.12 18.37 -3.33
CA TYR A 102 33.45 17.40 -2.48
C TYR A 102 32.14 16.93 -3.09
N ASN A 103 31.23 17.85 -3.43
CA ASN A 103 29.94 17.53 -4.03
C ASN A 103 30.10 16.72 -5.32
N PHE A 104 31.04 17.07 -6.19
CA PHE A 104 31.32 16.31 -7.41
C PHE A 104 31.70 14.84 -7.12
N TYR A 105 32.56 14.61 -6.12
CA TYR A 105 32.91 13.23 -5.70
C TYR A 105 31.72 12.52 -5.03
N ILE A 106 30.89 13.23 -4.27
CA ILE A 106 29.68 12.68 -3.66
C ILE A 106 28.63 12.31 -4.71
N ASP A 107 28.41 13.14 -5.71
CA ASP A 107 27.45 12.89 -6.78
C ASP A 107 27.87 11.65 -7.59
N LYS A 108 29.15 11.57 -7.96
CA LYS A 108 29.71 10.37 -8.58
C LYS A 108 29.63 9.13 -7.70
N PHE A 109 29.89 9.28 -6.40
CA PHE A 109 29.72 8.18 -5.44
C PHE A 109 28.26 7.71 -5.40
N GLN A 110 27.29 8.63 -5.31
CA GLN A 110 25.87 8.30 -5.27
C GLN A 110 25.41 7.64 -6.57
N GLU A 111 25.87 8.13 -7.73
CA GLU A 111 25.66 7.50 -9.04
C GLU A 111 26.10 6.03 -9.00
N LYS A 112 27.33 5.77 -8.55
CA LYS A 112 27.87 4.40 -8.46
C LYS A 112 27.15 3.52 -7.44
N ILE A 113 26.76 4.06 -6.28
CA ILE A 113 25.95 3.34 -5.30
C ILE A 113 24.58 2.97 -5.87
N ASN A 114 23.93 3.88 -6.61
CA ASN A 114 22.64 3.63 -7.25
C ASN A 114 22.74 2.55 -8.33
N LEU A 115 23.89 2.45 -9.00
CA LEU A 115 24.21 1.40 -9.96
C LEU A 115 24.72 0.09 -9.31
N LYS A 116 24.73 -0.02 -7.98
CA LYS A 116 25.34 -1.14 -7.21
C LYS A 116 26.83 -1.38 -7.51
N GLN A 117 27.54 -0.38 -8.01
CA GLN A 117 28.97 -0.43 -8.31
C GLN A 117 29.81 -0.06 -7.08
N TYR A 118 29.65 -0.82 -5.97
CA TYR A 118 30.22 -0.48 -4.66
C TYR A 118 31.76 -0.36 -4.66
N ASN A 119 32.44 -1.23 -5.41
CA ASN A 119 33.90 -1.14 -5.61
C ASN A 119 34.33 0.18 -6.25
N GLU A 120 33.67 0.58 -7.33
CA GLU A 120 33.97 1.84 -8.02
C GLU A 120 33.65 3.05 -7.13
N ALA A 121 32.54 2.99 -6.38
CA ALA A 121 32.17 4.00 -5.39
C ALA A 121 33.27 4.17 -4.32
N ARG A 122 33.84 3.06 -3.83
CA ARG A 122 34.98 3.09 -2.89
C ARG A 122 36.24 3.68 -3.50
N ILE A 123 36.58 3.32 -4.74
CA ILE A 123 37.74 3.87 -5.46
C ILE A 123 37.62 5.40 -5.59
N ILE A 124 36.43 5.91 -5.92
CA ILE A 124 36.15 7.35 -6.01
C ILE A 124 36.43 8.04 -4.66
N LEU A 125 35.95 7.48 -3.55
CA LEU A 125 36.17 8.04 -2.22
C LEU A 125 37.64 7.93 -1.77
N HIS A 126 38.34 6.85 -2.09
CA HIS A 126 39.77 6.70 -1.80
C HIS A 126 40.64 7.69 -2.59
N ASN A 127 40.33 7.91 -3.87
CA ASN A 127 40.98 8.94 -4.67
C ASN A 127 40.77 10.33 -4.05
N TYR A 128 39.55 10.59 -3.58
CA TYR A 128 39.25 11.85 -2.90
C TYR A 128 39.99 12.00 -1.57
N LEU A 129 40.12 10.94 -0.76
CA LEU A 129 40.96 10.96 0.45
C LEU A 129 42.42 11.29 0.11
N SER A 130 42.99 10.68 -0.93
CA SER A 130 44.36 10.97 -1.36
C SER A 130 44.55 12.44 -1.75
N ILE A 131 43.53 13.06 -2.35
CA ILE A 131 43.52 14.49 -2.67
C ILE A 131 43.46 15.31 -1.36
N LEU A 132 42.57 14.97 -0.44
CA LEU A 132 42.47 15.65 0.85
C LEU A 132 43.77 15.56 1.67
N ASP A 133 44.50 14.45 1.58
CA ASP A 133 45.78 14.26 2.26
C ASP A 133 46.91 15.08 1.61
N THR A 134 46.94 15.18 0.28
CA THR A 134 48.01 15.87 -0.46
C THR A 134 47.89 17.39 -0.39
N TYR A 135 46.68 17.94 -0.50
CA TYR A 135 46.48 19.37 -0.74
C TYR A 135 46.34 20.23 0.52
N TRP A 136 46.21 19.62 1.70
CA TRP A 136 45.88 20.36 2.91
C TRP A 136 47.00 20.25 3.95
N GLY A 137 47.94 21.19 3.88
CA GLY A 137 49.11 21.28 4.78
C GLY A 137 48.78 21.55 6.26
N CYS A 138 47.54 21.94 6.58
CA CYS A 138 47.06 22.15 7.95
C CYS A 138 45.69 21.47 8.15
N LEU A 139 45.46 20.87 9.33
CA LEU A 139 44.17 20.31 9.75
C LEU A 139 43.19 21.45 10.09
N ASP A 140 42.71 22.17 9.07
CA ASP A 140 41.63 23.12 9.29
C ASP A 140 40.35 22.37 9.70
N TYR A 141 39.53 22.97 10.56
CA TYR A 141 38.25 22.43 11.08
C TYR A 141 37.40 21.74 10.00
N ILE A 142 37.37 22.35 8.81
CA ILE A 142 36.60 21.90 7.65
C ILE A 142 37.20 20.62 7.04
N LYS A 143 38.53 20.48 7.05
CA LYS A 143 39.25 19.27 6.59
C LYS A 143 38.80 18.05 7.37
N ILE A 144 38.81 18.18 8.69
CA ILE A 144 38.50 17.10 9.62
C ILE A 144 37.08 16.58 9.37
N GLU A 145 36.14 17.50 9.16
CA GLU A 145 34.75 17.15 8.89
C GLU A 145 34.57 16.45 7.54
N TYR A 146 35.23 16.94 6.48
CA TYR A 146 35.18 16.28 5.17
C TYR A 146 35.82 14.89 5.20
N ILE A 147 37.03 14.75 5.77
CA ILE A 147 37.69 13.43 5.87
C ILE A 147 36.85 12.46 6.69
N SER A 148 36.32 12.90 7.83
CA SER A 148 35.43 12.09 8.67
C SER A 148 34.16 11.67 7.91
N ASN A 149 33.56 12.57 7.12
CA ASN A 149 32.42 12.26 6.26
C ASN A 149 32.76 11.27 5.14
N VAL A 150 33.94 11.37 4.53
CA VAL A 150 34.37 10.43 3.49
C VAL A 150 34.57 9.03 4.07
N TYR A 151 35.20 8.91 5.24
CA TYR A 151 35.31 7.63 5.94
C TYR A 151 33.95 7.05 6.35
N LYS A 152 33.02 7.90 6.79
CA LYS A 152 31.62 7.52 7.05
C LYS A 152 30.95 6.93 5.80
N LEU A 153 31.14 7.56 4.64
CA LEU A 153 30.58 7.08 3.38
C LEU A 153 31.23 5.78 2.91
N LEU A 154 32.54 5.62 3.10
CA LEU A 154 33.24 4.35 2.87
C LEU A 154 32.64 3.24 3.74
N ALA A 155 32.43 3.48 5.04
CA ALA A 155 31.78 2.51 5.92
C ALA A 155 30.36 2.13 5.44
N PHE A 156 29.53 3.10 5.06
CA PHE A 156 28.20 2.81 4.53
C PHE A 156 28.22 2.12 3.16
N SER A 157 29.23 2.37 2.33
CA SER A 157 29.39 1.67 1.05
C SER A 157 29.62 0.17 1.26
N TRP A 158 30.42 -0.20 2.27
CA TRP A 158 30.60 -1.58 2.70
C TRP A 158 29.29 -2.17 3.20
N LEU A 159 28.59 -1.52 4.12
CA LEU A 159 27.32 -2.03 4.63
C LEU A 159 26.25 -2.24 3.55
N ARG A 160 26.34 -1.52 2.42
CA ARG A 160 25.42 -1.66 1.27
C ARG A 160 25.90 -2.67 0.22
N ASP A 161 27.13 -3.12 0.31
CA ASP A 161 27.75 -4.03 -0.65
C ASP A 161 27.00 -5.38 -0.69
N ASP A 162 26.75 -5.90 -1.88
CA ASP A 162 26.10 -7.22 -2.05
C ASP A 162 26.97 -8.35 -1.44
N THR A 163 28.28 -8.16 -1.30
CA THR A 163 29.17 -9.08 -0.55
C THR A 163 28.80 -9.22 0.93
N PHE A 164 28.00 -8.30 1.50
CA PHE A 164 27.43 -8.48 2.83
C PHE A 164 26.63 -9.78 2.92
N LYS A 165 26.05 -10.22 1.80
CA LYS A 165 25.31 -11.49 1.70
C LYS A 165 26.22 -12.71 1.77
N SER A 166 27.45 -12.65 1.27
CA SER A 166 28.35 -13.81 1.25
C SER A 166 29.26 -13.85 2.48
N SER A 167 29.66 -12.70 3.01
CA SER A 167 30.58 -12.60 4.14
C SER A 167 30.28 -11.40 5.05
N PRO A 168 29.20 -11.47 5.87
CA PRO A 168 28.81 -10.37 6.75
C PRO A 168 29.93 -9.92 7.68
N ALA A 169 30.72 -10.86 8.22
CA ALA A 169 31.82 -10.55 9.15
C ALA A 169 32.93 -9.70 8.50
N VAL A 170 33.31 -9.99 7.25
CA VAL A 170 34.32 -9.18 6.55
C VAL A 170 33.79 -7.77 6.32
N VAL A 171 32.56 -7.65 5.84
CA VAL A 171 31.95 -6.35 5.55
C VAL A 171 31.75 -5.50 6.81
N LEU A 172 31.31 -6.12 7.92
CA LEU A 172 31.18 -5.45 9.21
C LEU A 172 32.55 -5.05 9.76
N SER A 173 33.59 -5.87 9.61
CA SER A 173 34.95 -5.53 10.03
C SER A 173 35.45 -4.28 9.30
N GLU A 174 35.37 -4.27 7.96
CA GLU A 174 35.79 -3.14 7.13
C GLU A 174 35.00 -1.87 7.47
N ALA A 175 33.66 -1.96 7.54
CA ALA A 175 32.82 -0.84 7.92
C ALA A 175 33.18 -0.29 9.32
N GLY A 176 33.45 -1.19 10.28
CA GLY A 176 33.86 -0.85 11.63
C GLY A 176 35.18 -0.06 11.65
N GLU A 177 36.18 -0.52 10.90
CA GLU A 177 37.46 0.18 10.76
C GLU A 177 37.29 1.59 10.18
N TYR A 178 36.47 1.76 9.14
CA TYR A 178 36.22 3.08 8.55
C TYR A 178 35.44 4.00 9.50
N PHE A 179 34.46 3.48 10.25
CA PHE A 179 33.82 4.29 11.29
C PHE A 179 34.82 4.69 12.39
N GLN A 180 35.69 3.80 12.83
CA GLN A 180 36.73 4.13 13.81
C GLN A 180 37.71 5.18 13.27
N LYS A 181 38.13 5.09 12.00
CA LYS A 181 38.93 6.14 11.33
C LYS A 181 38.18 7.47 11.32
N ALA A 182 36.89 7.47 10.98
CA ALA A 182 36.05 8.67 10.99
C ALA A 182 35.96 9.31 12.38
N ILE A 183 35.84 8.48 13.43
CA ILE A 183 35.81 8.90 14.84
C ILE A 183 37.16 9.48 15.25
N ASN A 184 38.28 8.79 15.01
CA ASN A 184 39.62 9.24 15.38
C ASN A 184 39.95 10.61 14.78
N ILE A 185 39.62 10.80 13.50
CA ILE A 185 39.79 12.08 12.81
C ILE A 185 38.97 13.17 13.50
N TYR A 186 37.74 12.84 13.92
CA TYR A 186 36.87 13.79 14.59
C TYR A 186 37.26 14.09 16.05
N GLU A 187 37.83 13.13 16.78
CA GLU A 187 38.27 13.32 18.16
C GLU A 187 39.37 14.37 18.28
N VAL A 188 40.28 14.45 17.29
CA VAL A 188 41.27 15.53 17.19
C VAL A 188 40.58 16.90 17.24
N LYS A 189 39.49 17.08 16.48
CA LYS A 189 38.68 18.31 16.46
C LYS A 189 37.98 18.57 17.80
N VAL A 190 37.46 17.54 18.47
CA VAL A 190 36.81 17.70 19.78
C VAL A 190 37.83 18.19 20.82
N ILE A 191 39.04 17.63 20.82
CA ILE A 191 40.12 18.01 21.72
C ILE A 191 40.55 19.47 21.48
N GLU A 192 40.73 19.86 20.22
CA GLU A 192 41.17 21.22 19.86
C GLU A 192 40.11 22.30 20.17
N THR A 193 38.83 22.00 19.98
CA THR A 193 37.76 22.98 20.12
C THR A 193 37.11 23.01 21.51
N ASN A 194 37.38 22.00 22.34
CA ASN A 194 36.76 21.78 23.65
C ASN A 194 35.20 21.82 23.61
N LYS A 195 34.60 21.54 22.44
CA LYS A 195 33.16 21.53 22.21
C LYS A 195 32.71 20.10 21.87
N ILE A 196 32.31 19.37 22.92
CA ILE A 196 31.79 17.99 22.85
C ILE A 196 30.34 17.94 22.30
N GLU A 197 29.70 19.09 22.06
CA GLU A 197 28.33 19.18 21.54
C GLU A 197 28.27 18.89 20.03
N ASN A 198 28.84 17.78 19.57
CA ASN A 198 28.91 17.47 18.16
C ASN A 198 28.12 16.22 17.80
N GLU A 199 26.95 16.46 17.22
CA GLU A 199 26.00 15.45 16.77
C GLU A 199 26.65 14.39 15.86
N HIS A 200 27.60 14.82 15.02
CA HIS A 200 28.34 13.94 14.12
C HIS A 200 29.20 12.90 14.86
N TYR A 201 29.86 13.27 15.96
CA TYR A 201 30.64 12.32 16.76
C TYR A 201 29.76 11.23 17.37
N PHE A 202 28.62 11.62 17.95
CA PHE A 202 27.67 10.67 18.52
C PHE A 202 27.03 9.80 17.45
N TYR A 203 26.73 10.35 16.28
CA TYR A 203 26.24 9.60 15.13
C TYR A 203 27.24 8.53 14.68
N LEU A 204 28.52 8.91 14.49
CA LEU A 204 29.57 7.98 14.10
C LEU A 204 29.80 6.90 15.17
N SER A 205 29.89 7.31 16.43
CA SER A 205 30.07 6.39 17.56
C SER A 205 28.94 5.39 17.64
N PHE A 206 27.69 5.84 17.42
CA PHE A 206 26.53 4.97 17.41
C PHE A 206 26.62 3.91 16.29
N TRP A 207 26.91 4.32 15.05
CA TRP A 207 27.05 3.39 13.93
C TRP A 207 28.25 2.46 14.07
N HIS A 208 29.36 2.94 14.64
CA HIS A 208 30.50 2.12 14.99
C HIS A 208 30.11 1.02 15.97
N GLN A 209 29.43 1.36 17.08
CA GLN A 209 29.02 0.36 18.07
C GLN A 209 28.01 -0.64 17.50
N ILE A 210 27.06 -0.22 16.63
CA ILE A 210 26.20 -1.18 15.91
C ILE A 210 27.06 -2.19 15.13
N THR A 211 28.04 -1.69 14.38
CA THR A 211 28.85 -2.50 13.49
C THR A 211 29.70 -3.50 14.28
N ILE A 212 30.30 -3.06 15.39
CA ILE A 212 31.10 -3.92 16.28
C ILE A 212 30.22 -4.94 16.99
N GLU A 213 29.06 -4.54 17.53
CA GLU A 213 28.10 -5.47 18.13
C GLU A 213 27.73 -6.58 17.14
N ARG A 214 27.31 -6.23 15.92
CA ARG A 214 26.98 -7.23 14.89
C ARG A 214 28.15 -8.12 14.51
N LEU A 215 29.34 -7.55 14.35
CA LEU A 215 30.55 -8.31 14.02
C LEU A 215 30.87 -9.34 15.12
N MET A 216 30.86 -8.89 16.38
CA MET A 216 31.17 -9.75 17.52
C MET A 216 30.12 -10.84 17.71
N LEU A 217 28.83 -10.57 17.44
CA LEU A 217 27.79 -11.60 17.44
C LEU A 217 28.05 -12.67 16.38
N CYS A 218 28.37 -12.26 15.14
CA CYS A 218 28.71 -13.19 14.05
C CYS A 218 29.95 -14.03 14.38
N ASN A 219 31.00 -13.41 14.92
CA ASN A 219 32.23 -14.08 15.32
C ASN A 219 31.96 -15.08 16.45
N TYR A 220 31.27 -14.66 17.50
CA TYR A 220 30.93 -15.52 18.63
C TYR A 220 30.07 -16.73 18.19
N MET A 221 29.07 -16.52 17.35
CA MET A 221 28.24 -17.63 16.84
C MET A 221 29.04 -18.60 15.96
N SER A 222 30.07 -18.11 15.27
CA SER A 222 30.98 -18.94 14.47
C SER A 222 31.97 -19.72 15.35
N THR A 223 32.67 -19.03 16.26
CA THR A 223 33.82 -19.58 17.00
C THR A 223 33.49 -20.13 18.38
N GLY A 224 32.45 -19.61 19.04
CA GLY A 224 32.16 -19.86 20.45
C GLY A 224 33.12 -19.18 21.42
N ASN A 225 33.96 -18.25 20.96
CA ASN A 225 34.95 -17.58 21.78
C ASN A 225 34.32 -16.58 22.77
N ASN A 226 34.48 -16.81 24.07
CA ASN A 226 33.92 -15.94 25.11
C ASN A 226 34.42 -14.49 25.05
N LYS A 227 35.62 -14.24 24.51
CA LYS A 227 36.13 -12.88 24.31
C LYS A 227 35.24 -12.08 23.35
N ASP A 228 34.73 -12.71 22.30
CA ASP A 228 33.81 -12.08 21.35
C ASP A 228 32.47 -11.74 22.04
N LEU A 229 31.98 -12.62 22.92
CA LEU A 229 30.78 -12.38 23.73
C LEU A 229 30.95 -11.24 24.74
N GLU A 230 32.12 -11.10 25.37
CA GLU A 230 32.43 -10.00 26.27
C GLU A 230 32.46 -8.66 25.52
N LEU A 231 33.16 -8.61 24.38
CA LEU A 231 33.21 -7.43 23.51
C LEU A 231 31.83 -7.08 22.94
N LEU A 232 31.03 -8.07 22.57
CA LEU A 232 29.64 -7.91 22.16
C LEU A 232 28.81 -7.19 23.22
N LYS A 233 28.88 -7.66 24.49
CA LYS A 233 28.14 -7.06 25.62
C LYS A 233 28.62 -5.66 25.94
N GLU A 234 29.93 -5.42 25.87
CA GLU A 234 30.51 -4.08 26.05
C GLU A 234 30.01 -3.12 24.97
N SER A 235 30.07 -3.53 23.70
CA SER A 235 29.63 -2.73 22.56
C SER A 235 28.13 -2.44 22.62
N TYR A 236 27.30 -3.43 22.95
CA TYR A 236 25.87 -3.24 23.19
C TYR A 236 25.61 -2.23 24.33
N SER A 237 26.34 -2.32 25.44
CA SER A 237 26.17 -1.39 26.57
C SER A 237 26.50 0.05 26.17
N LYS A 238 27.57 0.25 25.38
CA LYS A 238 27.92 1.56 24.80
C LYS A 238 26.84 2.04 23.84
N LEU A 239 26.32 1.16 22.99
CA LEU A 239 25.26 1.45 22.03
C LEU A 239 23.97 1.90 22.73
N GLU A 240 23.56 1.20 23.79
CA GLU A 240 22.41 1.54 24.62
C GLU A 240 22.57 2.92 25.29
N MET A 241 23.74 3.22 25.85
CA MET A 241 24.03 4.54 26.42
C MET A 241 23.95 5.65 25.36
N LEU A 242 24.55 5.46 24.19
CA LEU A 242 24.51 6.41 23.08
C LEU A 242 23.06 6.62 22.58
N ALA A 243 22.27 5.55 22.51
CA ALA A 243 20.88 5.60 22.13
C ALA A 243 20.04 6.45 23.09
N ILE A 244 20.17 6.20 24.40
CA ILE A 244 19.45 6.93 25.44
C ILE A 244 19.87 8.40 25.44
N PHE A 245 21.17 8.68 25.30
CA PHE A 245 21.70 10.04 25.21
C PHE A 245 21.10 10.80 24.02
N ASN A 246 21.14 10.21 22.82
CA ASN A 246 20.60 10.81 21.60
C ASN A 246 19.09 11.05 21.70
N LYS A 247 18.34 10.11 22.29
CA LYS A 247 16.90 10.25 22.54
C LYS A 247 16.59 11.41 23.48
N ASN A 248 17.32 11.54 24.59
CA ASN A 248 17.09 12.58 25.59
C ASN A 248 17.45 13.99 25.08
N LYS A 249 18.51 14.08 24.28
CA LYS A 249 18.98 15.36 23.73
C LYS A 249 18.27 15.77 22.42
N LYS A 250 17.42 14.90 21.85
CA LYS A 250 16.76 15.10 20.54
C LYS A 250 17.75 15.38 19.39
N ILE A 251 18.99 14.92 19.52
CA ILE A 251 20.09 15.24 18.60
C ILE A 251 19.76 14.74 17.19
N HIS A 252 19.25 13.52 17.06
CA HIS A 252 18.88 12.96 15.76
C HIS A 252 17.64 12.07 15.86
N PRO A 253 16.44 12.61 15.63
CA PRO A 253 15.23 11.79 15.50
C PRO A 253 15.36 10.78 14.34
N HIS A 254 16.22 11.06 13.35
CA HIS A 254 16.48 10.19 12.18
C HIS A 254 17.47 9.03 12.43
N LEU A 255 18.05 8.90 13.63
CA LEU A 255 18.85 7.70 13.96
C LEU A 255 17.98 6.44 14.09
N TYR A 256 16.68 6.64 14.26
CA TYR A 256 15.72 5.59 14.49
C TYR A 256 14.43 5.80 13.68
N PRO A 257 13.89 4.71 13.13
CA PRO A 257 14.59 3.46 12.81
C PRO A 257 15.86 3.62 11.95
N ASN A 258 16.68 2.57 11.91
CA ASN A 258 17.72 2.39 10.92
C ASN A 258 17.71 0.92 10.48
N ARG A 259 18.56 0.56 9.51
CA ARG A 259 18.61 -0.80 8.93
C ARG A 259 18.71 -1.92 9.99
N PHE A 260 19.35 -1.66 11.13
CA PHE A 260 19.56 -2.67 12.17
C PHE A 260 18.54 -2.56 13.31
N TYR A 261 18.15 -1.34 13.70
CA TYR A 261 17.41 -1.09 14.93
C TYR A 261 16.40 0.05 14.84
N SER A 262 15.17 -0.18 15.34
CA SER A 262 14.45 0.89 16.04
C SER A 262 14.98 1.07 17.47
N PHE A 263 14.67 2.19 18.14
CA PHE A 263 15.07 2.39 19.53
C PHE A 263 14.53 1.27 20.44
N TYR A 264 13.28 0.86 20.23
CA TYR A 264 12.66 -0.22 20.99
C TYR A 264 13.30 -1.58 20.70
N ASP A 265 13.66 -1.84 19.44
CA ASP A 265 14.38 -3.06 19.08
C ASP A 265 15.73 -3.13 19.77
N LEU A 266 16.46 -2.02 19.79
CA LEU A 266 17.75 -1.95 20.46
C LEU A 266 17.62 -2.29 21.95
N MET A 267 16.63 -1.72 22.65
CA MET A 267 16.40 -2.02 24.08
C MET A 267 16.06 -3.49 24.35
N ASN A 268 15.61 -4.22 23.34
CA ASN A 268 15.28 -5.64 23.44
C ASN A 268 16.39 -6.56 22.91
N GLU A 269 17.40 -6.01 22.22
CA GLU A 269 18.45 -6.79 21.56
C GLU A 269 19.29 -7.60 22.57
N LYS A 270 19.44 -7.11 23.81
CA LYS A 270 20.07 -7.87 24.90
C LYS A 270 19.46 -9.27 25.06
N LEU A 271 18.13 -9.40 24.92
CA LEU A 271 17.46 -10.70 25.01
C LEU A 271 17.85 -11.62 23.85
N PHE A 272 18.04 -11.05 22.65
CA PHE A 272 18.49 -11.82 21.49
C PHE A 272 19.95 -12.26 21.62
N ILE A 273 20.84 -11.40 22.12
CA ILE A 273 22.23 -11.74 22.43
C ILE A 273 22.31 -12.88 23.46
N GLU A 274 21.50 -12.80 24.52
CA GLU A 274 21.38 -13.87 25.52
C GLU A 274 20.85 -15.16 24.89
N ALA A 275 19.81 -15.08 24.06
CA ALA A 275 19.26 -16.24 23.35
C ALA A 275 20.29 -16.90 22.42
N ALA A 276 21.07 -16.12 21.69
CA ALA A 276 22.13 -16.59 20.80
C ALA A 276 23.25 -17.29 21.59
N SER A 277 23.64 -16.74 22.76
CA SER A 277 24.60 -17.37 23.66
C SER A 277 24.12 -18.71 24.22
N PHE A 278 22.87 -18.76 24.71
CA PHE A 278 22.28 -20.03 25.12
C PHE A 278 22.21 -21.04 23.96
N PHE A 279 21.85 -20.58 22.76
CA PHE A 279 21.82 -21.44 21.58
C PHE A 279 23.22 -21.99 21.25
N LYS A 280 24.25 -21.15 21.22
CA LYS A 280 25.64 -21.58 20.95
C LYS A 280 26.13 -22.62 21.95
N ASN A 281 25.75 -22.49 23.22
CA ASN A 281 26.10 -23.42 24.30
C ASN A 281 25.19 -24.66 24.40
N LYS A 282 24.27 -24.86 23.44
CA LYS A 282 23.25 -25.93 23.43
C LYS A 282 22.28 -25.92 24.62
N GLU A 283 22.13 -24.77 25.28
CA GLU A 283 21.21 -24.55 26.39
C GLU A 283 19.81 -24.17 25.88
N LEU A 284 19.12 -25.12 25.23
CA LEU A 284 17.88 -24.87 24.48
C LEU A 284 16.75 -24.24 25.33
N ASN A 285 16.66 -24.58 26.62
CA ASN A 285 15.66 -24.00 27.52
C ASN A 285 15.88 -22.49 27.70
N GLY A 286 17.11 -22.08 28.02
CA GLY A 286 17.46 -20.67 28.18
C GLY A 286 17.24 -19.90 26.87
N CYS A 287 17.62 -20.50 25.73
CA CYS A 287 17.38 -19.90 24.42
C CYS A 287 15.88 -19.68 24.17
N ARG A 288 15.05 -20.70 24.40
CA ARG A 288 13.59 -20.62 24.24
C ARG A 288 12.99 -19.53 25.11
N GLU A 289 13.31 -19.51 26.40
CA GLU A 289 12.76 -18.53 27.35
C GLU A 289 13.08 -17.09 26.96
N LYS A 290 14.31 -16.84 26.49
CA LYS A 290 14.71 -15.51 26.02
C LYS A 290 14.02 -15.12 24.72
N LEU A 291 13.86 -16.04 23.77
CA LEU A 291 13.11 -15.79 22.54
C LEU A 291 11.60 -15.59 22.81
N GLU A 292 10.99 -16.36 23.72
CA GLU A 292 9.58 -16.17 24.12
C GLU A 292 9.38 -14.80 24.76
N LEU A 293 10.28 -14.40 25.67
CA LEU A 293 10.24 -13.07 26.27
C LEU A 293 10.43 -11.98 25.21
N LEU A 294 11.39 -12.14 24.29
CA LEU A 294 11.62 -11.21 23.19
C LEU A 294 10.39 -11.06 22.30
N VAL A 295 9.82 -12.17 21.83
CA VAL A 295 8.59 -12.21 21.01
C VAL A 295 7.42 -11.57 21.74
N SER A 296 7.26 -11.81 23.05
CA SER A 296 6.17 -11.22 23.85
C SER A 296 6.28 -9.71 24.04
N LYS A 297 7.47 -9.13 23.84
CA LYS A 297 7.71 -7.69 23.94
C LYS A 297 7.39 -6.94 22.65
N PHE A 298 7.15 -7.63 21.53
CA PHE A 298 6.63 -6.98 20.34
C PHE A 298 5.20 -6.53 20.61
N SER A 299 4.88 -5.27 20.31
CA SER A 299 3.50 -4.81 20.40
C SER A 299 2.65 -5.48 19.30
N GLU A 300 1.33 -5.48 19.48
CA GLU A 300 0.39 -6.05 18.51
C GLU A 300 0.58 -5.47 17.10
N GLU A 301 1.02 -4.20 17.00
CA GLU A 301 1.28 -3.52 15.72
C GLU A 301 2.51 -4.07 14.96
N TYR A 302 3.43 -4.76 15.65
CA TYR A 302 4.65 -5.32 15.06
C TYR A 302 4.60 -6.83 14.86
N LEU A 303 3.51 -7.48 15.25
CA LEU A 303 3.28 -8.88 14.91
C LEU A 303 3.35 -9.02 13.40
N TYR A 304 4.03 -10.08 12.94
CA TYR A 304 4.26 -10.36 11.52
C TYR A 304 5.23 -9.41 10.78
N SER A 305 5.85 -8.44 11.46
CA SER A 305 6.98 -7.70 10.88
C SER A 305 8.12 -8.65 10.51
N TRP A 306 9.00 -8.23 9.58
CA TRP A 306 10.15 -9.06 9.19
C TRP A 306 10.97 -9.51 10.41
N LYS A 307 11.28 -8.59 11.33
CA LYS A 307 12.07 -8.89 12.55
C LYS A 307 11.32 -9.83 13.51
N TYR A 308 10.02 -9.62 13.72
CA TYR A 308 9.18 -10.54 14.49
C TYR A 308 9.22 -11.95 13.88
N ASN A 309 9.01 -12.08 12.57
CA ASN A 309 9.00 -13.39 11.89
C ASN A 309 10.36 -14.09 12.03
N GLN A 310 11.47 -13.36 11.94
CA GLN A 310 12.81 -13.92 12.10
C GLN A 310 13.05 -14.47 13.51
N PHE A 311 12.63 -13.75 14.56
CA PHE A 311 12.73 -14.24 15.93
C PHE A 311 11.76 -15.39 16.21
N TYR A 312 10.55 -15.30 15.67
CA TYR A 312 9.53 -16.33 15.86
C TYR A 312 9.93 -17.65 15.20
N LEU A 313 10.47 -17.62 13.98
CA LEU A 313 10.95 -18.84 13.31
C LEU A 313 12.13 -19.48 14.05
N ARG A 314 13.03 -18.70 14.64
CA ARG A 314 14.08 -19.22 15.53
C ARG A 314 13.49 -19.84 16.79
N LEU A 315 12.47 -19.22 17.37
CA LEU A 315 11.75 -19.77 18.52
C LEU A 315 11.10 -21.13 18.18
N LEU A 316 10.38 -21.20 17.05
CA LEU A 316 9.78 -22.45 16.57
C LEU A 316 10.86 -23.50 16.33
N PHE A 317 11.97 -23.14 15.69
CA PHE A 317 13.09 -24.04 15.47
C PHE A 317 13.70 -24.59 16.77
N VAL A 318 13.94 -23.72 17.77
CA VAL A 318 14.42 -24.14 19.10
C VAL A 318 13.41 -25.07 19.78
N LYS A 319 12.10 -24.78 19.68
CA LYS A 319 11.05 -25.68 20.19
C LYS A 319 11.07 -27.04 19.48
N VAL A 320 11.30 -27.08 18.17
CA VAL A 320 11.45 -28.35 17.42
C VAL A 320 12.62 -29.16 17.96
N LEU A 321 13.79 -28.55 18.17
CA LEU A 321 14.96 -29.24 18.75
C LEU A 321 14.66 -29.78 20.15
N GLN A 322 14.02 -28.98 21.00
CA GLN A 322 13.69 -29.35 22.37
C GLN A 322 12.67 -30.50 22.44
N TYR A 323 11.61 -30.42 21.64
CA TYR A 323 10.50 -31.37 21.67
C TYR A 323 10.63 -32.46 20.61
N HIS A 324 11.84 -32.71 20.10
CA HIS A 324 12.04 -33.57 18.95
C HIS A 324 11.59 -35.03 19.17
N GLU A 325 11.39 -35.47 20.41
CA GLU A 325 10.84 -36.81 20.72
C GLU A 325 9.31 -36.84 20.78
N LYS A 326 8.65 -35.68 20.89
CA LYS A 326 7.20 -35.52 21.03
C LYS A 326 6.55 -35.17 19.69
N LYS A 327 6.38 -36.17 18.83
CA LYS A 327 5.90 -36.03 17.42
C LYS A 327 4.69 -35.11 17.25
N GLU A 328 3.67 -35.22 18.10
CA GLU A 328 2.46 -34.39 18.00
C GLU A 328 2.72 -32.91 18.24
N ILE A 329 3.58 -32.56 19.20
CA ILE A 329 3.96 -31.17 19.49
C ILE A 329 4.75 -30.60 18.29
N VAL A 330 5.66 -31.39 17.73
CA VAL A 330 6.45 -30.94 16.57
C VAL A 330 5.57 -30.74 15.34
N LYS A 331 4.58 -31.61 15.12
CA LYS A 331 3.61 -31.43 14.03
C LYS A 331 2.82 -30.12 14.18
N GLN A 332 2.44 -29.73 15.41
CA GLN A 332 1.81 -28.44 15.66
C GLN A 332 2.75 -27.27 15.33
N ILE A 333 4.01 -27.35 15.75
CA ILE A 333 5.03 -26.32 15.47
C ILE A 333 5.28 -26.19 13.97
N ILE A 334 5.34 -27.30 13.23
CA ILE A 334 5.49 -27.29 11.76
C ILE A 334 4.30 -26.58 11.10
N ASN A 335 3.07 -26.95 11.48
CA ASN A 335 1.87 -26.31 10.94
C ASN A 335 1.83 -24.80 11.22
N GLU A 336 2.33 -24.39 12.39
CA GLU A 336 2.47 -22.99 12.75
C GLU A 336 3.55 -22.29 11.90
N GLY A 337 4.71 -22.91 11.72
CA GLY A 337 5.80 -22.40 10.87
C GLY A 337 5.38 -22.20 9.42
N GLU A 338 4.58 -23.10 8.85
CA GLU A 338 4.06 -22.98 7.47
C GLU A 338 3.25 -21.70 7.24
N THR A 339 2.63 -21.13 8.28
CA THR A 339 1.93 -19.83 8.16
C THR A 339 2.88 -18.67 7.85
N PHE A 340 4.18 -18.82 8.13
CA PHE A 340 5.21 -17.80 7.91
C PHE A 340 5.97 -17.97 6.58
N LYS A 341 5.73 -19.04 5.82
CA LYS A 341 6.48 -19.38 4.59
C LYS A 341 6.51 -18.24 3.56
N LEU A 342 5.41 -17.51 3.43
CA LEU A 342 5.26 -16.42 2.46
C LEU A 342 5.82 -15.08 2.96
N ILE A 343 6.03 -14.92 4.27
CA ILE A 343 6.35 -13.63 4.91
C ILE A 343 7.72 -13.60 5.59
N CYS A 344 8.55 -14.61 5.35
CA CYS A 344 9.91 -14.69 5.86
C CYS A 344 10.97 -14.57 4.75
N GLY A 345 12.07 -13.88 5.06
CA GLY A 345 13.23 -13.79 4.17
C GLY A 345 14.00 -15.12 4.08
N LYS A 346 15.04 -15.19 3.24
CA LYS A 346 15.79 -16.44 2.95
C LYS A 346 16.22 -17.23 4.18
N VAL A 347 16.81 -16.57 5.18
CA VAL A 347 17.22 -17.23 6.43
C VAL A 347 16.03 -17.76 7.24
N GLY A 348 14.89 -17.05 7.20
CA GLY A 348 13.68 -17.54 7.83
C GLY A 348 13.16 -18.81 7.16
N ARG A 349 13.22 -18.86 5.82
CA ARG A 349 12.89 -20.07 5.06
C ARG A 349 13.86 -21.21 5.36
N TYR A 350 15.16 -20.93 5.48
CA TYR A 350 16.14 -21.93 5.94
C TYR A 350 15.74 -22.56 7.28
N PHE A 351 15.37 -21.74 8.28
CA PHE A 351 14.88 -22.27 9.56
C PHE A 351 13.54 -23.02 9.41
N LEU A 352 12.65 -22.57 8.53
CA LEU A 352 11.40 -23.28 8.23
C LEU A 352 11.65 -24.64 7.57
N ASP A 353 12.60 -24.74 6.66
CA ASP A 353 12.95 -26.00 6.01
C ASP A 353 13.66 -26.95 6.97
N LEU A 354 14.45 -26.43 7.91
CA LEU A 354 14.96 -27.23 9.04
C LEU A 354 13.83 -27.71 9.96
N ILE A 355 12.83 -26.87 10.23
CA ILE A 355 11.62 -27.24 10.98
C ILE A 355 10.85 -28.36 10.26
N ASN A 356 10.62 -28.21 8.95
CA ASN A 356 9.91 -29.16 8.10
C ASN A 356 10.68 -30.46 7.91
N GLY A 357 12.01 -30.37 7.84
CA GLY A 357 12.97 -31.47 7.81
C GLY A 357 13.09 -32.23 9.12
N TYR A 358 12.07 -32.18 9.99
CA TYR A 358 12.02 -32.74 11.34
C TYR A 358 12.57 -34.17 11.47
N ARG A 359 12.46 -35.03 10.45
CA ARG A 359 13.06 -36.39 10.47
C ARG A 359 14.60 -36.38 10.62
N ASN A 360 15.25 -35.26 10.30
CA ASN A 360 16.69 -35.06 10.45
C ASN A 360 17.11 -34.47 11.82
N THR A 361 16.17 -34.08 12.69
CA THR A 361 16.49 -33.36 13.95
C THR A 361 17.37 -34.13 14.93
N LYS A 362 17.25 -35.47 15.02
CA LYS A 362 18.19 -36.29 15.81
C LYS A 362 19.62 -36.24 15.26
N LYS A 363 19.80 -36.07 13.95
CA LYS A 363 21.12 -35.88 13.34
C LYS A 363 21.67 -34.50 13.67
N ILE A 364 20.83 -33.48 13.76
CA ILE A 364 21.23 -32.09 14.07
C ILE A 364 21.84 -31.99 15.47
N ILE A 365 21.16 -32.53 16.48
CA ILE A 365 21.62 -32.40 17.89
C ILE A 365 22.91 -33.18 18.13
N ASN A 366 23.05 -34.34 17.48
CA ASN A 366 24.17 -35.25 17.68
C ASN A 366 25.35 -35.03 16.72
N ASN A 367 25.21 -34.11 15.75
CA ASN A 367 26.27 -33.74 14.82
C ASN A 367 26.73 -32.31 15.13
N ASP A 368 27.86 -32.19 15.83
CA ASP A 368 28.44 -30.91 16.22
C ASP A 368 28.80 -30.02 15.02
N GLU A 369 29.23 -30.61 13.91
CA GLU A 369 29.55 -29.87 12.69
C GLU A 369 28.30 -29.21 12.12
N PHE A 370 27.22 -29.98 11.97
CA PHE A 370 25.95 -29.45 11.48
C PHE A 370 25.33 -28.42 12.44
N TYR A 371 25.44 -28.63 13.76
CA TYR A 371 24.98 -27.66 14.75
C TYR A 371 25.77 -26.34 14.67
N ASN A 372 27.08 -26.42 14.47
CA ASN A 372 27.93 -25.25 14.30
C ASN A 372 27.61 -24.47 13.01
N GLU A 373 27.26 -25.15 11.91
CA GLU A 373 26.78 -24.49 10.71
C GLU A 373 25.46 -23.72 10.94
N ILE A 374 24.54 -24.29 11.73
CA ILE A 374 23.30 -23.59 12.11
C ILE A 374 23.61 -22.40 13.02
N CYS A 375 24.57 -22.51 13.94
CA CYS A 375 24.98 -21.39 14.78
C CYS A 375 25.39 -20.18 13.95
N LYS A 376 26.17 -20.38 12.88
CA LYS A 376 26.60 -19.31 11.95
C LYS A 376 25.41 -18.57 11.30
N LYS A 377 24.27 -19.27 11.13
CA LYS A 377 23.02 -18.75 10.53
C LYS A 377 22.01 -18.23 11.57
N PHE A 378 22.35 -18.30 12.85
CA PHE A 378 21.48 -17.84 13.92
C PHE A 378 21.39 -16.30 14.03
N PRO A 379 22.47 -15.50 13.84
CA PRO A 379 22.35 -14.04 13.79
C PRO A 379 21.33 -13.56 12.74
N LEU A 380 20.71 -12.40 12.95
CA LEU A 380 19.78 -11.81 11.98
C LEU A 380 20.48 -11.36 10.69
N ASP A 381 21.75 -11.00 10.80
CA ASP A 381 22.62 -10.51 9.73
C ASP A 381 23.25 -11.64 8.90
N SER A 382 23.00 -12.90 9.29
CA SER A 382 23.39 -14.05 8.48
C SER A 382 22.60 -14.08 7.17
N TRP A 383 23.14 -14.78 6.18
CA TRP A 383 22.55 -14.90 4.85
C TRP A 383 22.74 -16.31 4.31
N GLU A 384 21.86 -16.71 3.40
CA GLU A 384 21.87 -18.02 2.76
C GLU A 384 21.81 -17.87 1.23
N GLU A 385 22.92 -18.16 0.54
CA GLU A 385 23.01 -18.10 -0.93
C GLU A 385 22.31 -19.30 -1.59
N GLU A 386 22.36 -20.48 -0.96
CA GLU A 386 21.88 -21.74 -1.53
C GLU A 386 20.36 -21.84 -1.66
N PHE A 387 19.62 -20.94 -1.01
CA PHE A 387 18.18 -20.80 -1.26
C PHE A 387 17.95 -19.90 -2.47
N SER A 388 17.96 -20.52 -3.65
CA SER A 388 17.34 -19.96 -4.84
C SER A 388 15.86 -19.75 -4.55
N ILE A 389 15.40 -18.53 -4.77
CA ILE A 389 13.98 -18.21 -4.76
C ILE A 389 13.42 -18.90 -6.02
N GLU A 390 12.96 -20.14 -5.91
CA GLU A 390 12.33 -20.82 -7.06
C GLU A 390 10.95 -20.23 -7.41
N ASP A 391 10.38 -19.37 -6.55
CA ASP A 391 9.16 -18.65 -6.86
C ASP A 391 9.39 -17.15 -6.78
N ASP A 392 9.35 -16.53 -7.94
CA ASP A 392 9.15 -15.10 -8.12
C ASP A 392 7.95 -14.65 -7.27
N PHE A 393 8.24 -14.10 -6.10
CA PHE A 393 7.28 -13.43 -5.23
C PHE A 393 6.46 -12.46 -6.05
N ASP A 394 5.16 -12.71 -6.04
CA ASP A 394 4.23 -11.89 -6.74
C ASP A 394 4.13 -10.52 -6.03
N SER A 395 4.76 -9.49 -6.60
CA SER A 395 4.71 -8.11 -6.10
C SER A 395 3.26 -7.58 -5.98
N ARG A 396 2.29 -8.26 -6.57
CA ARG A 396 0.86 -7.95 -6.46
C ARG A 396 0.28 -8.34 -5.09
N PHE A 397 0.97 -9.12 -4.25
CA PHE A 397 0.55 -9.43 -2.86
C PHE A 397 0.46 -8.20 -1.94
N TYR A 398 1.09 -7.08 -2.32
CA TYR A 398 0.98 -5.82 -1.57
C TYR A 398 -0.30 -5.05 -1.86
N LEU A 399 -1.08 -5.45 -2.88
CA LEU A 399 -2.40 -4.86 -3.12
C LEU A 399 -3.40 -5.40 -2.07
N PRO A 400 -4.40 -4.59 -1.67
CA PRO A 400 -5.54 -5.07 -0.90
C PRO A 400 -6.08 -6.38 -1.48
N LYS A 401 -6.42 -7.33 -0.60
CA LYS A 401 -6.84 -8.67 -0.99
C LYS A 401 -7.97 -8.64 -2.03
N GLU A 402 -8.91 -7.72 -1.87
CA GLU A 402 -10.03 -7.51 -2.79
C GLU A 402 -9.53 -7.14 -4.19
N ILE A 403 -8.55 -6.24 -4.30
CA ILE A 403 -7.95 -5.84 -5.59
C ILE A 403 -7.13 -6.99 -6.18
N TYR A 404 -6.31 -7.65 -5.36
CA TYR A 404 -5.46 -8.76 -5.80
C TYR A 404 -6.29 -9.94 -6.32
N TYR A 405 -7.33 -10.35 -5.58
CA TYR A 405 -8.16 -11.49 -5.98
C TYR A 405 -9.15 -11.12 -7.10
N ASP A 406 -9.80 -9.96 -7.04
CA ASP A 406 -10.88 -9.63 -7.98
C ASP A 406 -10.37 -9.14 -9.35
N LEU A 407 -9.15 -8.58 -9.43
CA LEU A 407 -8.57 -8.15 -10.71
C LEU A 407 -7.82 -9.28 -11.43
N LEU A 408 -7.18 -10.20 -10.69
CA LEU A 408 -6.22 -11.16 -11.26
C LEU A 408 -6.73 -12.61 -11.27
N ASN A 409 -7.64 -12.97 -10.37
CA ASN A 409 -8.22 -14.31 -10.28
C ASN A 409 -9.69 -14.35 -10.74
N HIS A 410 -10.27 -13.24 -11.21
CA HIS A 410 -11.57 -13.29 -11.86
C HIS A 410 -11.46 -14.19 -13.09
N SER A 411 -12.08 -15.37 -12.99
CA SER A 411 -12.30 -16.23 -14.15
C SER A 411 -13.11 -15.45 -15.16
N GLN A 412 -12.67 -15.41 -16.41
CA GLN A 412 -13.42 -14.76 -17.50
C GLN A 412 -14.91 -15.12 -17.40
N PRO A 413 -15.82 -14.13 -17.50
CA PRO A 413 -17.24 -14.38 -17.40
C PRO A 413 -17.64 -15.42 -18.45
N MET A 414 -18.33 -16.49 -18.04
CA MET A 414 -18.71 -17.57 -18.96
C MET A 414 -19.89 -17.18 -19.87
N ARG A 415 -20.57 -16.06 -19.58
CA ARG A 415 -21.79 -15.60 -20.27
C ARG A 415 -21.79 -14.08 -20.39
N GLU A 416 -22.41 -13.56 -21.45
CA GLU A 416 -22.54 -12.11 -21.68
C GLU A 416 -23.24 -11.37 -20.53
N ASN A 417 -24.20 -12.00 -19.87
CA ASN A 417 -24.90 -11.38 -18.74
C ASN A 417 -24.01 -11.16 -17.50
N ASP A 418 -22.90 -11.91 -17.39
CA ASP A 418 -21.96 -11.80 -16.27
C ASP A 418 -20.92 -10.68 -16.52
N ILE A 419 -20.71 -10.30 -17.80
CA ILE A 419 -19.78 -9.22 -18.20
C ILE A 419 -20.11 -7.93 -17.48
N ASN A 420 -21.39 -7.57 -17.38
CA ASN A 420 -21.78 -6.31 -16.75
C ASN A 420 -21.43 -6.29 -15.26
N VAL A 421 -21.61 -7.40 -14.54
CA VAL A 421 -21.22 -7.49 -13.13
C VAL A 421 -19.69 -7.38 -13.00
N ASP A 422 -18.95 -8.08 -13.85
CA ASP A 422 -17.49 -8.11 -13.80
C ASP A 422 -16.84 -6.78 -14.23
N LYS A 423 -17.42 -6.07 -15.22
CA LYS A 423 -17.01 -4.70 -15.60
C LYS A 423 -16.95 -3.78 -14.38
N TYR A 424 -17.94 -3.87 -13.49
CA TYR A 424 -18.02 -2.99 -12.32
C TYR A 424 -16.97 -3.31 -11.26
N TYR A 425 -16.67 -4.59 -11.03
CA TYR A 425 -15.56 -4.98 -10.15
C TYR A 425 -14.23 -4.47 -10.67
N ILE A 426 -13.99 -4.59 -11.98
CA ILE A 426 -12.77 -4.08 -12.61
C ILE A 426 -12.68 -2.57 -12.52
N LEU A 427 -13.77 -1.84 -12.80
CA LEU A 427 -13.81 -0.38 -12.64
C LEU A 427 -13.49 0.04 -11.19
N CYS A 428 -14.06 -0.64 -10.18
CA CYS A 428 -13.75 -0.38 -8.77
C CYS A 428 -12.28 -0.68 -8.43
N CYS A 429 -11.70 -1.74 -8.99
CA CYS A 429 -10.30 -2.06 -8.78
C CYS A 429 -9.37 -1.02 -9.40
N ILE A 430 -9.67 -0.54 -10.62
CA ILE A 430 -8.94 0.55 -11.28
C ILE A 430 -8.96 1.80 -10.39
N GLU A 431 -10.14 2.21 -9.92
CA GLU A 431 -10.26 3.37 -9.04
C GLU A 431 -9.53 3.17 -7.71
N SER A 432 -9.56 1.96 -7.16
CA SER A 432 -8.92 1.65 -5.89
C SER A 432 -7.39 1.62 -6.00
N ILE A 433 -6.85 1.13 -7.10
CA ILE A 433 -5.42 1.18 -7.40
C ILE A 433 -4.97 2.63 -7.58
N ILE A 434 -5.72 3.43 -8.34
CA ILE A 434 -5.36 4.83 -8.59
C ILE A 434 -5.52 5.66 -7.31
N GLY A 435 -6.57 5.42 -6.52
CA GLY A 435 -6.77 6.03 -5.21
C GLY A 435 -5.64 5.66 -4.24
N TYR A 436 -5.20 4.40 -4.24
CA TYR A 436 -4.06 3.95 -3.46
C TYR A 436 -2.74 4.63 -3.87
N ILE A 437 -2.49 4.77 -5.19
CA ILE A 437 -1.35 5.51 -5.72
C ILE A 437 -1.42 6.97 -5.26
N LEU A 438 -2.55 7.63 -5.46
CA LEU A 438 -2.74 9.03 -5.08
C LEU A 438 -2.53 9.26 -3.60
N ASP A 439 -3.09 8.41 -2.75
CA ASP A 439 -2.97 8.56 -1.31
C ASP A 439 -1.51 8.36 -0.86
N TYR A 440 -0.81 7.37 -1.43
CA TYR A 440 0.63 7.20 -1.22
C TYR A 440 1.43 8.47 -1.59
N TYR A 441 1.11 9.10 -2.73
CA TYR A 441 1.83 10.29 -3.21
C TYR A 441 1.43 11.59 -2.51
N ILE A 442 0.15 11.78 -2.16
CA ILE A 442 -0.32 12.91 -1.35
C ILE A 442 0.37 12.86 0.01
N GLN A 443 0.48 11.67 0.61
CA GLN A 443 1.23 11.46 1.83
C GLN A 443 2.72 11.81 1.63
N TYR A 444 3.34 11.35 0.54
CA TYR A 444 4.76 11.62 0.24
C TYR A 444 5.07 13.11 0.01
N THR A 445 4.12 13.89 -0.50
CA THR A 445 4.35 15.28 -0.96
C THR A 445 3.86 16.36 0.01
N GLU A 446 3.25 15.98 1.14
CA GLU A 446 2.63 16.90 2.12
C GLU A 446 1.59 17.87 1.50
N LEU A 447 1.01 17.54 0.34
CA LEU A 447 0.04 18.42 -0.32
C LEU A 447 -1.34 18.35 0.34
N ASN A 448 -1.82 19.47 0.88
CA ASN A 448 -3.17 19.61 1.46
C ASN A 448 -4.23 19.62 0.36
N TYR A 449 -4.72 18.45 -0.05
CA TYR A 449 -5.83 18.32 -0.99
C TYR A 449 -7.01 17.57 -0.37
N ASN A 450 -8.13 18.28 -0.16
CA ASN A 450 -9.45 17.66 0.01
C ASN A 450 -10.06 17.47 -1.38
N ILE A 451 -9.76 16.36 -2.06
CA ILE A 451 -10.33 16.06 -3.38
C ILE A 451 -11.41 14.99 -3.22
N GLU A 452 -12.63 15.30 -3.67
CA GLU A 452 -13.58 14.26 -4.05
C GLU A 452 -13.11 13.64 -5.36
N PHE A 453 -12.63 12.40 -5.30
CA PHE A 453 -11.88 11.79 -6.39
C PHE A 453 -12.74 11.46 -7.63
N ASN A 454 -12.76 12.29 -8.66
CA ASN A 454 -13.27 11.96 -9.99
C ASN A 454 -12.15 11.45 -10.89
N LEU A 455 -12.17 10.15 -11.18
CA LEU A 455 -11.14 9.43 -11.94
C LEU A 455 -10.65 10.19 -13.20
N LYS A 456 -11.55 10.77 -13.99
CA LYS A 456 -11.20 11.41 -15.28
C LYS A 456 -10.49 12.76 -15.10
N ASN A 457 -10.88 13.52 -14.07
CA ASN A 457 -10.25 14.80 -13.76
C ASN A 457 -8.96 14.61 -12.95
N ASP A 458 -8.94 13.61 -12.07
CA ASP A 458 -7.88 13.45 -11.09
C ASP A 458 -6.73 12.55 -11.56
N ILE A 459 -6.91 11.69 -12.57
CA ILE A 459 -5.76 11.02 -13.21
C ILE A 459 -4.84 12.06 -13.86
N ASN A 460 -5.38 13.10 -14.50
CA ASN A 460 -4.55 14.16 -15.07
C ASN A 460 -3.81 14.96 -13.99
N VAL A 461 -4.40 15.11 -12.81
CA VAL A 461 -3.74 15.70 -11.63
C VAL A 461 -2.66 14.76 -11.11
N LEU A 462 -2.94 13.45 -11.02
CA LEU A 462 -1.97 12.43 -10.61
C LEU A 462 -0.76 12.41 -11.55
N ILE A 463 -0.98 12.37 -12.87
CA ILE A 463 0.09 12.40 -13.87
C ILE A 463 0.98 13.63 -13.65
N LYS A 464 0.39 14.83 -13.48
CA LYS A 464 1.14 16.06 -13.20
C LYS A 464 1.93 16.00 -11.88
N ILE A 465 1.37 15.38 -10.84
CA ILE A 465 2.07 15.16 -9.55
C ILE A 465 3.23 14.18 -9.74
N LEU A 466 3.04 13.07 -10.46
CA LEU A 466 4.09 12.09 -10.71
C LEU A 466 5.23 12.67 -11.55
N GLN A 467 4.89 13.45 -12.58
CA GLN A 467 5.86 14.17 -13.41
C GLN A 467 6.64 15.22 -12.60
N SER A 468 6.00 15.92 -11.65
CA SER A 468 6.68 16.92 -10.82
C SER A 468 7.61 16.32 -9.77
N LEU A 469 7.43 15.03 -9.42
CA LEU A 469 8.29 14.30 -8.50
C LEU A 469 9.58 13.73 -9.13
N ASN A 470 9.87 14.10 -10.37
CA ASN A 470 11.16 13.93 -11.03
C ASN A 470 11.63 12.46 -11.17
N TYR A 471 10.69 11.50 -11.23
CA TYR A 471 11.02 10.08 -11.33
C TYR A 471 11.55 9.63 -12.71
N ASN A 472 11.64 10.49 -13.72
CA ASN A 472 11.98 10.14 -15.12
C ASN A 472 11.08 9.06 -15.76
N ILE A 473 10.01 8.62 -15.10
CA ILE A 473 9.07 7.63 -15.64
C ILE A 473 7.97 8.38 -16.39
N ASN A 474 7.98 8.28 -17.72
CA ASN A 474 6.89 8.76 -18.56
C ASN A 474 5.71 7.78 -18.46
N LEU A 475 4.73 8.11 -17.62
CA LEU A 475 3.55 7.27 -17.34
C LEU A 475 2.31 7.69 -18.11
N ASP A 476 2.44 8.71 -18.97
CA ASP A 476 1.33 9.29 -19.70
C ASP A 476 0.67 8.23 -20.59
N VAL A 477 1.48 7.34 -21.17
CA VAL A 477 1.01 6.25 -22.03
C VAL A 477 0.20 5.24 -21.22
N GLU A 478 0.73 4.79 -20.08
CA GLU A 478 0.10 3.79 -19.22
C GLU A 478 -1.21 4.29 -18.61
N PHE A 479 -1.24 5.51 -18.10
CA PHE A 479 -2.46 6.09 -17.55
C PHE A 479 -3.48 6.42 -18.65
N SER A 480 -3.04 6.89 -19.83
CA SER A 480 -3.94 7.06 -20.97
C SER A 480 -4.60 5.75 -21.38
N GLU A 481 -3.85 4.65 -21.32
CA GLU A 481 -4.37 3.33 -21.64
C GLU A 481 -5.34 2.81 -20.57
N ILE A 482 -5.10 3.10 -19.28
CA ILE A 482 -6.07 2.82 -18.21
C ILE A 482 -7.34 3.65 -18.38
N ILE A 483 -7.25 4.93 -18.76
CA ILE A 483 -8.41 5.77 -19.08
C ILE A 483 -9.18 5.18 -20.26
N ARG A 484 -8.48 4.73 -21.31
CA ARG A 484 -9.11 4.08 -22.47
C ARG A 484 -9.87 2.83 -22.07
N ILE A 485 -9.26 1.98 -21.24
CA ILE A 485 -9.90 0.75 -20.73
C ILE A 485 -11.11 1.12 -19.86
N TYR A 486 -10.97 2.10 -18.96
CA TYR A 486 -12.04 2.59 -18.11
C TYR A 486 -13.23 3.10 -18.94
N ASP A 487 -13.01 3.97 -19.92
CA ASP A 487 -14.06 4.50 -20.80
C ASP A 487 -14.75 3.36 -21.58
N LYS A 488 -13.97 2.40 -22.10
CA LYS A 488 -14.52 1.24 -22.83
C LYS A 488 -15.35 0.29 -21.97
N LEU A 489 -15.01 0.14 -20.68
CA LEU A 489 -15.79 -0.68 -19.76
C LEU A 489 -17.17 -0.07 -19.43
N HIS A 490 -17.38 1.22 -19.69
CA HIS A 490 -18.71 1.87 -19.59
C HIS A 490 -19.59 1.67 -20.83
N GLU A 491 -19.04 1.14 -21.93
CA GLU A 491 -19.78 0.85 -23.15
C GLU A 491 -20.38 -0.58 -23.14
N ASP A 492 -21.35 -0.81 -24.03
CA ASP A 492 -21.84 -2.16 -24.34
C ASP A 492 -20.81 -2.89 -25.21
N ILE A 493 -19.88 -3.57 -24.53
CA ILE A 493 -18.86 -4.44 -25.14
C ILE A 493 -19.21 -5.92 -25.02
N ASN A 494 -18.76 -6.72 -25.98
CA ASN A 494 -18.95 -8.17 -26.00
C ASN A 494 -17.87 -8.92 -25.18
N LEU A 495 -17.98 -10.25 -25.10
CA LEU A 495 -17.10 -11.08 -24.27
C LEU A 495 -15.62 -11.05 -24.71
N ASP A 496 -15.37 -11.02 -26.01
CA ASP A 496 -14.02 -11.02 -26.57
C ASP A 496 -13.34 -9.67 -26.32
N GLU A 497 -14.07 -8.58 -26.53
CA GLU A 497 -13.63 -7.23 -26.21
C GLU A 497 -13.33 -7.08 -24.71
N TYR A 498 -14.24 -7.55 -23.84
CA TYR A 498 -14.03 -7.54 -22.39
C TYR A 498 -12.77 -8.33 -21.98
N SER A 499 -12.60 -9.52 -22.55
CA SER A 499 -11.46 -10.38 -22.29
C SER A 499 -10.12 -9.74 -22.68
N GLN A 500 -10.11 -9.02 -23.81
CA GLN A 500 -8.93 -8.30 -24.26
C GLN A 500 -8.62 -7.12 -23.33
N LEU A 501 -9.62 -6.32 -22.97
CA LEU A 501 -9.46 -5.19 -22.04
C LEU A 501 -8.92 -5.65 -20.67
N LEU A 502 -9.39 -6.78 -20.15
CA LEU A 502 -8.89 -7.33 -18.88
C LEU A 502 -7.44 -7.80 -18.97
N ARG A 503 -7.02 -8.39 -20.09
CA ARG A 503 -5.62 -8.77 -20.34
C ARG A 503 -4.72 -7.53 -20.42
N ASP A 504 -5.14 -6.54 -21.20
CA ASP A 504 -4.40 -5.29 -21.36
C ASP A 504 -4.24 -4.59 -20.01
N LEU A 505 -5.31 -4.50 -19.22
CA LEU A 505 -5.31 -3.93 -17.88
C LEU A 505 -4.34 -4.66 -16.95
N ASN A 506 -4.38 -6.00 -16.95
CA ASN A 506 -3.49 -6.81 -16.13
C ASN A 506 -2.02 -6.64 -16.53
N ILE A 507 -1.72 -6.50 -17.82
CA ILE A 507 -0.36 -6.23 -18.31
C ILE A 507 0.11 -4.86 -17.82
N ILE A 508 -0.72 -3.82 -17.95
CA ILE A 508 -0.37 -2.46 -17.52
C ILE A 508 -0.14 -2.42 -16.01
N ILE A 509 -1.04 -3.01 -15.23
CA ILE A 509 -0.93 -3.00 -13.77
C ILE A 509 0.30 -3.79 -13.32
N SER A 510 0.43 -5.05 -13.76
CA SER A 510 1.49 -5.94 -13.27
C SER A 510 2.89 -5.55 -13.69
N LYS A 511 3.07 -5.10 -14.95
CA LYS A 511 4.40 -4.83 -15.49
C LYS A 511 4.84 -3.38 -15.36
N LYS A 512 3.88 -2.44 -15.25
CA LYS A 512 4.18 -1.02 -15.40
C LYS A 512 3.74 -0.20 -14.22
N ILE A 513 2.54 -0.40 -13.69
CA ILE A 513 2.11 0.36 -12.50
C ILE A 513 2.77 -0.15 -11.23
N ILE A 514 2.82 -1.47 -11.05
CA ILE A 514 3.37 -2.03 -9.83
C ILE A 514 4.88 -1.78 -9.71
N SER A 515 5.58 -1.63 -10.83
CA SER A 515 6.98 -1.20 -10.85
C SER A 515 7.22 0.25 -10.41
N ILE A 516 6.18 1.10 -10.35
CA ILE A 516 6.27 2.52 -9.94
C ILE A 516 6.09 2.66 -8.43
N PHE A 517 5.31 1.78 -7.80
CA PHE A 517 5.41 1.69 -6.34
C PHE A 517 6.88 1.46 -6.03
N PRO A 518 7.45 2.15 -5.04
CA PRO A 518 8.78 1.82 -4.57
C PRO A 518 8.70 0.40 -4.01
N ILE A 519 8.89 -0.54 -4.94
CA ILE A 519 9.41 -1.86 -4.71
C ILE A 519 10.63 -1.57 -3.84
N VAL A 520 10.50 -1.96 -2.57
CA VAL A 520 11.59 -2.60 -1.87
C VAL A 520 12.22 -3.54 -2.90
N THR A 521 13.30 -3.11 -3.54
CA THR A 521 14.15 -3.94 -4.40
C THR A 521 14.25 -5.30 -3.70
N GLU A 522 13.87 -6.44 -4.26
CA GLU A 522 14.10 -6.93 -5.61
C GLU A 522 13.45 -8.33 -5.67
N ILE A 523 12.45 -8.56 -6.53
CA ILE A 523 12.18 -9.90 -7.09
C ILE A 523 12.00 -9.72 -8.59
N LEU A 524 12.96 -10.25 -9.34
CA LEU A 524 13.06 -10.22 -10.78
C LEU A 524 12.91 -11.64 -11.31
N SER A 525 11.85 -11.89 -12.07
CA SER A 525 11.71 -13.10 -12.87
C SER A 525 12.63 -13.01 -14.06
N THR A 526 13.39 -14.08 -14.26
CA THR A 526 13.69 -14.54 -15.62
C THR A 526 12.88 -15.81 -15.89
N ASN A 527 12.10 -15.74 -16.96
CA ASN A 527 11.38 -16.78 -17.70
C ASN A 527 11.30 -18.21 -17.11
N SER A 528 10.08 -18.67 -16.79
CA SER A 528 9.36 -19.69 -17.60
C SER A 528 8.03 -20.11 -16.93
N ILE A 529 7.03 -20.37 -17.77
CA ILE A 529 5.65 -20.72 -17.39
C ILE A 529 5.50 -22.25 -17.34
N LYS A 530 4.93 -22.81 -16.26
CA LYS A 530 3.76 -23.72 -16.30
C LYS A 530 3.32 -24.26 -14.91
N LYS A 531 2.01 -24.08 -14.65
CA LYS A 531 1.04 -24.87 -13.85
C LYS A 531 1.42 -25.28 -12.41
N ASP A 532 0.58 -24.88 -11.43
CA ASP A 532 -0.37 -25.83 -10.81
C ASP A 532 -1.46 -25.18 -9.94
N LYS A 533 -2.63 -25.84 -9.95
CA LYS A 533 -3.89 -25.47 -9.29
C LYS A 533 -4.01 -26.17 -7.92
N TYR A 534 -3.33 -25.77 -6.85
CA TYR A 534 -3.68 -26.26 -5.49
C TYR A 534 -3.13 -25.36 -4.38
N ILE A 535 -3.70 -24.16 -4.18
CA ILE A 535 -3.39 -23.34 -2.98
C ILE A 535 -4.65 -22.60 -2.50
N ILE A 536 -5.64 -23.32 -1.97
CA ILE A 536 -6.68 -22.73 -1.12
C ILE A 536 -6.93 -23.70 0.05
N LYS A 537 -6.16 -23.55 1.14
CA LYS A 537 -6.54 -24.05 2.48
C LYS A 537 -5.73 -23.50 3.66
N SER A 538 -4.82 -22.54 3.46
CA SER A 538 -3.90 -22.05 4.50
C SER A 538 -4.08 -20.56 4.83
N ILE A 539 -5.30 -20.15 5.22
CA ILE A 539 -5.54 -18.87 5.91
C ILE A 539 -6.00 -19.17 7.34
N PRO A 540 -5.34 -18.65 8.39
CA PRO A 540 -5.76 -18.85 9.76
C PRO A 540 -7.18 -18.34 10.03
N SER A 541 -7.95 -19.10 10.80
CA SER A 541 -9.36 -18.84 11.14
C SER A 541 -9.60 -17.51 11.87
N TRP A 542 -8.58 -16.91 12.49
CA TRP A 542 -8.71 -15.61 13.15
C TRP A 542 -8.75 -14.42 12.17
N ALA A 543 -8.15 -14.56 10.99
CA ALA A 543 -8.30 -13.60 9.89
C ALA A 543 -9.72 -13.64 9.26
N LEU A 544 -10.48 -14.70 9.53
CA LEU A 544 -11.89 -14.85 9.18
C LEU A 544 -12.83 -14.48 10.34
N SER A 545 -12.36 -14.46 11.59
CA SER A 545 -13.19 -14.24 12.78
C SER A 545 -13.40 -12.77 13.15
N TYR A 546 -12.64 -11.84 12.57
CA TYR A 546 -12.96 -10.41 12.61
C TYR A 546 -14.07 -10.06 11.60
N LYS A 547 -15.26 -10.67 11.80
CA LYS A 547 -16.55 -10.11 11.38
C LYS A 547 -16.84 -8.86 12.22
N ILE A 548 -16.00 -7.82 12.12
CA ILE A 548 -16.40 -6.48 12.56
C ILE A 548 -17.22 -5.86 11.43
N LYS A 549 -18.52 -5.79 11.69
CA LYS A 549 -19.47 -4.95 10.97
C LYS A 549 -18.89 -3.54 10.80
N TYR A 550 -18.64 -3.17 9.55
CA TYR A 550 -18.33 -1.84 9.02
C TYR A 550 -16.94 -1.24 9.32
N LYS A 551 -16.28 -0.83 8.21
CA LYS A 551 -15.03 -0.07 8.05
C LYS A 551 -13.75 -0.90 7.94
N SER A 552 -13.44 -1.25 6.69
CA SER A 552 -12.12 -1.66 6.21
C SER A 552 -11.16 -0.48 6.30
N ASN A 553 -10.19 -0.55 7.23
CA ASN A 553 -9.01 0.31 7.20
C ASN A 553 -7.91 -0.43 6.44
N ILE A 554 -7.23 0.26 5.54
CA ILE A 554 -6.08 -0.25 4.78
C ILE A 554 -4.81 0.25 5.47
N TYR A 555 -3.80 -0.61 5.63
CA TYR A 555 -2.55 -0.31 6.35
C TYR A 555 -1.35 -0.39 5.40
N LEU A 556 -0.50 0.64 5.39
CA LEU A 556 0.76 0.66 4.62
C LEU A 556 1.93 0.10 5.45
N PHE A 557 2.77 -0.71 4.80
CA PHE A 557 4.10 -1.04 5.31
C PHE A 557 5.14 -0.13 4.64
N ILE A 558 5.88 0.62 5.44
CA ILE A 558 6.96 1.48 4.97
C ILE A 558 8.27 0.92 5.51
N ASN A 559 9.20 0.56 4.61
CA ASN A 559 10.51 0.02 5.01
C ASN A 559 11.48 1.08 5.55
N ASN A 560 11.22 2.38 5.34
CA ASN A 560 12.04 3.51 5.80
C ASN A 560 11.17 4.71 6.24
N PRO A 561 10.49 4.65 7.41
CA PRO A 561 9.62 5.73 7.88
C PRO A 561 10.38 7.03 8.21
N GLU A 562 11.71 6.99 8.35
CA GLU A 562 12.61 8.15 8.58
C GLU A 562 12.56 9.22 7.47
N LEU A 563 12.19 8.84 6.25
CA LEU A 563 12.20 9.74 5.08
C LEU A 563 10.98 10.67 5.03
N PHE A 564 9.97 10.44 5.88
CA PHE A 564 8.77 11.27 5.97
C PHE A 564 8.95 12.38 7.02
N LYS A 565 8.94 13.65 6.58
CA LYS A 565 8.73 14.79 7.49
C LYS A 565 7.23 14.90 7.74
N LEU A 566 6.78 14.68 8.98
CA LEU A 566 5.38 14.88 9.35
C LEU A 566 5.21 16.34 9.81
N SER A 567 4.53 17.17 9.02
CA SER A 567 4.08 18.48 9.48
C SER A 567 2.89 18.33 10.45
N ASN A 568 2.84 19.21 11.46
CA ASN A 568 1.94 19.13 12.62
C ASN A 568 0.43 19.38 12.32
N GLY A 569 -0.02 19.23 11.09
CA GLY A 569 -1.40 19.56 10.70
C GLY A 569 -2.01 18.52 9.77
N PHE A 570 -3.23 18.11 10.10
CA PHE A 570 -4.20 17.48 9.18
C PHE A 570 -4.03 15.99 8.87
N TYR A 571 -4.16 15.16 9.90
CA TYR A 571 -4.61 13.76 9.74
C TYR A 571 -6.02 13.62 10.31
N TYR A 572 -6.95 12.98 9.59
CA TYR A 572 -8.32 12.79 10.09
C TYR A 572 -8.37 11.68 11.15
N ILE A 573 -7.95 12.03 12.36
CA ILE A 573 -7.96 11.13 13.50
C ILE A 573 -9.37 11.10 14.12
N SER A 574 -9.82 9.92 14.55
CA SER A 574 -11.11 9.76 15.24
C SER A 574 -11.23 10.76 16.41
N ARG A 575 -12.46 11.15 16.79
CA ARG A 575 -12.68 12.18 17.84
C ARG A 575 -12.01 11.84 19.18
N ARG A 576 -11.75 10.55 19.46
CA ARG A 576 -10.95 10.08 20.61
C ARG A 576 -9.46 10.39 20.48
N ALA A 577 -8.92 10.36 19.27
CA ALA A 577 -7.50 10.53 18.99
C ALA A 577 -7.08 11.99 18.77
N ARG A 578 -8.03 12.91 18.51
CA ARG A 578 -7.79 14.36 18.55
C ARG A 578 -7.42 14.89 19.94
N LYS A 579 -7.78 14.16 21.00
CA LYS A 579 -7.48 14.56 22.39
C LYS A 579 -6.03 14.30 22.78
N ASN A 580 -5.28 13.47 22.06
CA ASN A 580 -3.86 13.23 22.33
C ASN A 580 -3.12 12.63 21.10
N PRO A 581 -2.73 13.46 20.11
CA PRO A 581 -2.15 13.00 18.83
C PRO A 581 -0.80 12.26 18.97
N MET A 582 0.00 12.65 19.97
CA MET A 582 1.31 12.04 20.25
C MET A 582 1.22 10.61 20.80
N HIS A 583 0.07 10.21 21.36
CA HIS A 583 -0.14 8.85 21.84
C HIS A 583 -0.45 7.87 20.69
N LEU A 584 -1.04 8.35 19.58
CA LEU A 584 -1.31 7.49 18.42
C LEU A 584 -0.07 7.31 17.54
N ILE A 585 0.72 8.37 17.34
CA ILE A 585 1.95 8.32 16.53
C ILE A 585 3.01 7.40 17.16
N ASN A 586 3.13 7.39 18.48
CA ASN A 586 3.98 6.45 19.22
C ASN A 586 3.41 5.03 19.33
N LYS A 587 2.13 4.81 18.93
CA LYS A 587 1.50 3.49 18.87
C LYS A 587 1.52 2.92 17.45
N THR A 588 1.36 3.74 16.41
CA THR A 588 1.26 3.25 15.04
C THR A 588 2.58 3.21 14.28
N ASN A 589 3.71 3.60 14.89
CA ASN A 589 5.09 3.50 14.38
C ASN A 589 5.26 3.34 12.85
N GLY A 590 4.79 4.34 12.09
CA GLY A 590 4.99 4.41 10.65
C GLY A 590 3.96 3.68 9.77
N ILE A 591 2.93 3.08 10.34
CA ILE A 591 1.78 2.59 9.59
C ILE A 591 0.83 3.77 9.36
N LEU A 592 0.93 4.38 8.18
CA LEU A 592 -0.08 5.33 7.70
C LEU A 592 -1.31 4.52 7.24
N PRO A 593 -2.49 4.70 7.85
CA PRO A 593 -3.71 4.18 7.26
C PRO A 593 -3.96 4.92 5.94
N VAL A 594 -4.16 4.17 4.86
CA VAL A 594 -4.64 4.75 3.60
C VAL A 594 -6.03 5.32 3.90
N LEU A 595 -6.16 6.64 3.76
CA LEU A 595 -7.38 7.43 3.89
C LEU A 595 -8.33 7.19 2.71
N PHE A 596 -7.84 6.64 1.59
CA PHE A 596 -8.71 6.23 0.49
C PHE A 596 -9.69 5.16 0.98
N LYS A 597 -10.91 5.59 1.26
CA LYS A 597 -12.05 4.71 1.42
C LYS A 597 -12.58 4.45 0.01
N PRO A 598 -12.24 3.31 -0.62
CA PRO A 598 -12.81 2.98 -1.91
C PRO A 598 -14.32 3.10 -1.85
N ARG A 599 -14.88 3.72 -2.89
CA ARG A 599 -16.30 4.00 -3.04
C ARG A 599 -17.11 2.74 -3.32
N TRP A 600 -16.71 1.59 -2.77
CA TRP A 600 -17.42 0.31 -2.89
C TRP A 600 -18.90 0.50 -2.62
N ASP A 601 -19.27 1.17 -1.54
CA ASP A 601 -20.67 1.44 -1.21
C ASP A 601 -21.37 2.28 -2.30
N TYR A 602 -20.71 3.29 -2.87
CA TYR A 602 -21.26 4.12 -3.95
C TYR A 602 -21.45 3.31 -5.25
N TRP A 603 -20.48 2.47 -5.63
CA TRP A 603 -20.59 1.61 -6.82
C TRP A 603 -21.59 0.47 -6.62
N ILE A 604 -21.60 -0.16 -5.45
CA ILE A 604 -22.56 -1.20 -5.10
C ILE A 604 -24.00 -0.64 -5.06
N ASN A 605 -24.19 0.57 -4.52
CA ASN A 605 -25.51 1.19 -4.38
C ASN A 605 -26.02 1.85 -5.68
N ASN A 606 -25.16 2.53 -6.45
CA ASN A 606 -25.56 3.17 -7.71
C ASN A 606 -25.78 2.18 -8.85
N PHE A 607 -25.09 1.03 -8.84
CA PHE A 607 -25.16 0.06 -9.94
C PHE A 607 -25.95 -1.21 -9.59
N GLY A 608 -26.51 -1.29 -8.37
CA GLY A 608 -27.59 -2.22 -8.03
C GLY A 608 -27.17 -3.65 -7.72
N ILE A 609 -25.89 -3.91 -7.42
CA ILE A 609 -25.33 -5.25 -7.14
C ILE A 609 -25.94 -5.86 -5.86
N ASN A 610 -26.43 -5.03 -4.94
CA ASN A 610 -27.14 -5.46 -3.72
C ASN A 610 -28.65 -5.15 -3.75
N LYS A 611 -29.22 -4.67 -4.86
CA LYS A 611 -30.66 -4.41 -4.90
C LYS A 611 -31.41 -5.75 -4.85
N PRO A 612 -32.40 -5.90 -3.97
CA PRO A 612 -33.31 -7.03 -3.99
C PRO A 612 -33.87 -7.24 -5.40
N ILE A 613 -33.95 -8.50 -5.84
CA ILE A 613 -34.46 -8.82 -7.17
C ILE A 613 -35.88 -9.37 -7.04
N LEU A 614 -36.84 -8.73 -7.69
CA LEU A 614 -38.21 -9.20 -7.83
C LEU A 614 -38.38 -9.89 -9.19
N TYR A 615 -38.52 -11.21 -9.18
CA TYR A 615 -38.90 -11.98 -10.36
C TYR A 615 -40.42 -12.09 -10.47
N VAL A 616 -40.94 -11.80 -11.66
CA VAL A 616 -42.36 -11.93 -12.04
C VAL A 616 -42.47 -12.84 -13.26
N GLU A 617 -43.66 -13.38 -13.54
CA GLU A 617 -43.84 -14.35 -14.63
C GLU A 617 -43.68 -13.71 -16.02
N GLY A 618 -44.40 -12.61 -16.26
CA GLY A 618 -44.50 -11.97 -17.58
C GLY A 618 -43.82 -10.60 -17.70
N PRO A 619 -43.46 -10.18 -18.92
CA PRO A 619 -42.95 -8.82 -19.18
C PRO A 619 -44.03 -7.74 -18.97
N THR A 620 -45.31 -8.10 -19.14
CA THR A 620 -46.46 -7.22 -18.85
C THR A 620 -46.53 -6.85 -17.38
N ASP A 621 -46.20 -7.79 -16.50
CA ASP A 621 -46.30 -7.63 -15.05
C ASP A 621 -45.31 -6.57 -14.57
N VAL A 622 -44.10 -6.56 -15.14
CA VAL A 622 -43.09 -5.52 -14.90
C VAL A 622 -43.64 -4.13 -15.23
N LYS A 623 -44.35 -3.99 -16.36
CA LYS A 623 -44.92 -2.72 -16.81
C LYS A 623 -46.05 -2.27 -15.87
N TYR A 624 -46.95 -3.19 -15.49
CA TYR A 624 -48.04 -2.87 -14.56
C TYR A 624 -47.53 -2.49 -13.17
N ILE A 625 -46.58 -3.24 -12.61
CA ILE A 625 -46.01 -2.93 -11.28
C ILE A 625 -45.32 -1.55 -11.30
N LYS A 626 -44.56 -1.22 -12.35
CA LYS A 626 -43.94 0.11 -12.49
C LYS A 626 -44.98 1.23 -12.60
N ARG A 627 -46.05 1.04 -13.39
CA ARG A 627 -47.15 2.01 -13.50
C ARG A 627 -47.90 2.16 -12.19
N ALA A 628 -48.23 1.06 -11.52
CA ALA A 628 -48.87 1.06 -10.21
C ALA A 628 -48.03 1.80 -9.18
N ALA A 629 -46.70 1.61 -9.20
CA ALA A 629 -45.79 2.29 -8.28
C ALA A 629 -45.80 3.80 -8.52
N LEU A 630 -45.87 4.24 -9.78
CA LEU A 630 -46.02 5.65 -10.13
C LEU A 630 -47.32 6.25 -9.56
N LEU A 631 -48.44 5.55 -9.75
CA LEU A 631 -49.77 6.04 -9.38
C LEU A 631 -50.05 5.96 -7.87
N LEU A 632 -49.44 5.00 -7.17
CA LEU A 632 -49.64 4.76 -5.74
C LEU A 632 -48.53 5.36 -4.86
N ASN A 633 -47.68 6.23 -5.42
CA ASN A 633 -46.56 6.87 -4.72
C ASN A 633 -45.58 5.87 -4.06
N LYS A 634 -45.21 4.80 -4.79
CA LYS A 634 -44.26 3.75 -4.37
C LYS A 634 -43.01 3.69 -5.26
N GLN A 635 -42.68 4.77 -5.97
CA GLN A 635 -41.52 4.86 -6.86
C GLN A 635 -40.21 4.65 -6.10
N ASP A 636 -40.09 5.20 -4.90
CA ASP A 636 -38.90 5.04 -4.06
C ASP A 636 -38.64 3.56 -3.71
N LEU A 637 -39.70 2.81 -3.43
CA LEU A 637 -39.61 1.36 -3.18
C LEU A 637 -39.11 0.63 -4.43
N ILE A 638 -39.68 0.92 -5.59
CA ILE A 638 -39.32 0.25 -6.85
C ILE A 638 -37.93 0.65 -7.33
N ASN A 639 -37.49 1.88 -7.11
CA ASN A 639 -36.14 2.36 -7.45
C ASN A 639 -35.06 1.62 -6.64
N ASN A 640 -35.42 1.06 -5.48
CA ASN A 640 -34.54 0.31 -4.59
C ASN A 640 -34.52 -1.19 -4.87
N ILE A 641 -35.29 -1.70 -5.85
CA ILE A 641 -35.28 -3.11 -6.24
C ILE A 641 -35.07 -3.29 -7.76
N LYS A 642 -34.61 -4.45 -8.19
CA LYS A 642 -34.52 -4.83 -9.61
C LYS A 642 -35.69 -5.74 -9.98
N ILE A 643 -36.56 -5.32 -10.88
CA ILE A 643 -37.69 -6.15 -11.34
C ILE A 643 -37.31 -6.85 -12.66
N VAL A 644 -37.46 -8.18 -12.71
CA VAL A 644 -37.07 -9.03 -13.85
C VAL A 644 -38.21 -9.98 -14.22
N SER A 645 -38.53 -10.11 -15.51
CA SER A 645 -39.46 -11.15 -15.98
C SER A 645 -38.74 -12.48 -16.18
N ALA A 646 -39.38 -13.57 -15.78
CA ALA A 646 -38.90 -14.93 -15.94
C ALA A 646 -39.14 -15.51 -17.35
N LYS A 647 -39.73 -14.74 -18.27
CA LYS A 647 -39.98 -15.05 -19.70
C LYS A 647 -40.98 -16.16 -20.01
N SER A 648 -41.18 -17.18 -19.16
CA SER A 648 -42.17 -18.24 -19.40
C SER A 648 -42.69 -18.90 -18.12
N GLU A 649 -43.87 -19.52 -18.21
CA GLU A 649 -44.50 -20.28 -17.13
C GLU A 649 -43.56 -21.36 -16.58
N GLY A 650 -43.47 -21.47 -15.25
CA GLY A 650 -42.60 -22.43 -14.55
C GLY A 650 -41.12 -22.03 -14.40
N GLU A 651 -40.66 -20.94 -15.01
CA GLU A 651 -39.28 -20.45 -14.83
C GLU A 651 -39.01 -19.97 -13.40
N LEU A 652 -40.01 -19.39 -12.73
CA LEU A 652 -39.91 -19.05 -11.30
C LEU A 652 -39.61 -20.29 -10.44
N ASP A 653 -40.16 -21.46 -10.80
CA ASP A 653 -39.86 -22.71 -10.11
C ASP A 653 -38.46 -23.23 -10.38
N LYS A 654 -37.93 -23.03 -11.60
CA LYS A 654 -36.53 -23.33 -11.91
C LYS A 654 -35.59 -22.42 -11.13
N ILE A 655 -35.90 -21.13 -11.02
CA ILE A 655 -35.14 -20.16 -10.22
C ILE A 655 -35.18 -20.60 -8.74
N TRP A 656 -36.36 -20.94 -8.20
CA TRP A 656 -36.50 -21.43 -6.83
C TRP A 656 -35.65 -22.68 -6.57
N LYS A 657 -35.77 -23.71 -7.42
CA LYS A 657 -35.01 -24.96 -7.27
C LYS A 657 -33.50 -24.74 -7.38
N SER A 658 -33.06 -23.90 -8.33
CA SER A 658 -31.65 -23.61 -8.54
C SER A 658 -31.07 -22.83 -7.36
N ALA A 659 -31.79 -21.81 -6.90
CA ALA A 659 -31.38 -21.01 -5.75
C ALA A 659 -31.38 -21.83 -4.45
N LYS A 660 -32.32 -22.78 -4.30
CA LYS A 660 -32.33 -23.78 -3.23
C LYS A 660 -31.15 -24.76 -3.32
N SER A 661 -30.77 -25.21 -4.50
CA SER A 661 -29.59 -26.09 -4.66
C SER A 661 -28.27 -25.36 -4.38
N ALA A 662 -28.22 -24.04 -4.58
CA ALA A 662 -27.06 -23.19 -4.31
C ALA A 662 -26.91 -22.76 -2.84
N LEU A 663 -27.72 -23.31 -1.91
CA LEU A 663 -27.83 -22.89 -0.51
C LEU A 663 -26.54 -23.02 0.33
N ASN A 664 -25.44 -23.57 -0.18
CA ASN A 664 -24.13 -23.46 0.47
C ASN A 664 -23.47 -22.08 0.30
N ILE A 665 -24.03 -21.21 -0.53
CA ILE A 665 -23.56 -19.84 -0.76
C ILE A 665 -24.50 -18.87 -0.03
N GLU A 666 -23.94 -18.05 0.86
CA GLU A 666 -24.67 -17.01 1.59
C GLU A 666 -25.02 -15.87 0.61
N LEU A 667 -26.23 -15.90 0.02
CA LEU A 667 -26.71 -14.84 -0.88
C LEU A 667 -26.74 -13.50 -0.14
N ARG A 668 -26.07 -12.48 -0.68
CA ARG A 668 -25.94 -11.14 -0.05
C ARG A 668 -27.14 -10.22 -0.25
N PHE A 669 -28.09 -10.59 -1.11
CA PHE A 669 -29.29 -9.80 -1.43
C PHE A 669 -30.55 -10.68 -1.41
N LYS A 670 -31.72 -10.04 -1.26
CA LYS A 670 -33.02 -10.71 -1.20
C LYS A 670 -33.52 -11.01 -2.62
N ILE A 671 -33.97 -12.24 -2.89
CA ILE A 671 -34.64 -12.63 -4.13
C ILE A 671 -36.12 -12.86 -3.80
N ILE A 672 -37.02 -12.17 -4.49
CA ILE A 672 -38.46 -12.27 -4.32
C ILE A 672 -39.04 -12.89 -5.59
N LEU A 673 -39.71 -14.03 -5.47
CA LEU A 673 -40.43 -14.70 -6.55
C LEU A 673 -41.92 -14.43 -6.36
N LEU A 674 -42.51 -13.66 -7.27
CA LEU A 674 -43.92 -13.27 -7.22
C LEU A 674 -44.70 -14.05 -8.27
N TYR A 675 -45.52 -14.99 -7.78
CA TYR A 675 -46.31 -15.90 -8.60
C TYR A 675 -47.72 -15.36 -8.86
N ASP A 676 -48.27 -15.75 -10.00
CA ASP A 676 -49.62 -15.38 -10.39
C ASP A 676 -50.71 -16.02 -9.49
N PRO A 677 -51.91 -15.42 -9.41
CA PRO A 677 -52.98 -15.87 -8.51
C PRO A 677 -53.48 -17.31 -8.77
N GLU A 678 -53.39 -17.82 -10.00
CA GLU A 678 -53.90 -19.12 -10.41
C GLU A 678 -52.96 -20.30 -10.12
N CYS A 679 -51.69 -20.07 -9.77
CA CYS A 679 -50.72 -21.15 -9.56
C CYS A 679 -51.15 -22.07 -8.39
N LYS A 680 -51.58 -23.30 -8.70
CA LYS A 680 -52.28 -24.20 -7.74
C LYS A 680 -51.38 -24.84 -6.67
N ASN A 681 -50.05 -24.76 -6.79
CA ASN A 681 -49.10 -25.50 -5.95
C ASN A 681 -48.07 -24.62 -5.20
N GLN A 682 -48.29 -23.30 -5.11
CA GLN A 682 -47.32 -22.38 -4.50
C GLN A 682 -47.87 -21.78 -3.22
N THR A 683 -47.42 -22.28 -2.07
CA THR A 683 -47.60 -21.61 -0.78
C THR A 683 -46.49 -20.59 -0.56
N SER A 684 -46.81 -19.44 0.04
CA SER A 684 -45.79 -18.48 0.48
C SER A 684 -44.76 -19.19 1.37
N ALA A 685 -43.49 -19.03 1.04
CA ALA A 685 -42.38 -19.71 1.71
C ALA A 685 -41.15 -18.82 1.72
N ASN A 686 -40.31 -18.97 2.73
CA ASN A 686 -39.03 -18.24 2.85
C ASN A 686 -37.92 -19.26 3.05
N GLU A 687 -36.80 -19.09 2.34
CA GLU A 687 -35.61 -19.92 2.51
C GLU A 687 -34.37 -19.01 2.43
N LYS A 688 -33.77 -18.73 3.59
CA LYS A 688 -32.71 -17.72 3.76
C LYS A 688 -33.12 -16.36 3.16
N ASN A 689 -32.44 -15.92 2.09
CA ASN A 689 -32.69 -14.67 1.40
C ASN A 689 -33.57 -14.83 0.13
N ILE A 690 -34.26 -15.96 -0.03
CA ILE A 690 -35.17 -16.20 -1.16
C ILE A 690 -36.61 -16.30 -0.61
N TYR A 691 -37.52 -15.52 -1.19
CA TYR A 691 -38.88 -15.34 -0.71
C TYR A 691 -39.87 -15.67 -1.83
N LYS A 692 -40.78 -16.61 -1.58
CA LYS A 692 -41.93 -16.90 -2.45
C LYS A 692 -43.15 -16.16 -1.95
N ARG A 693 -43.79 -15.40 -2.83
CA ARG A 693 -45.07 -14.75 -2.58
C ARG A 693 -46.00 -15.06 -3.73
N LYS A 694 -47.27 -15.29 -3.41
CA LYS A 694 -48.34 -15.47 -4.38
C LYS A 694 -49.23 -14.25 -4.34
N MET A 695 -49.57 -13.69 -5.51
CA MET A 695 -50.49 -12.56 -5.58
C MET A 695 -51.88 -12.94 -5.02
N ILE A 696 -52.58 -11.95 -4.48
CA ILE A 696 -53.94 -12.14 -3.94
C ILE A 696 -54.88 -12.50 -5.11
N LEU A 697 -55.66 -13.57 -4.92
CA LEU A 697 -56.74 -13.94 -5.83
C LEU A 697 -58.05 -13.29 -5.40
N TYR A 698 -58.56 -12.35 -6.20
CA TYR A 698 -59.89 -11.78 -6.01
C TYR A 698 -60.96 -12.72 -6.59
N SER A 699 -61.55 -13.55 -5.72
CA SER A 699 -62.55 -14.57 -6.09
C SER A 699 -63.82 -14.02 -6.73
N ASN A 700 -64.13 -12.74 -6.58
CA ASN A 700 -65.28 -12.08 -7.22
C ASN A 700 -64.91 -11.39 -8.54
N ASN A 701 -63.62 -11.31 -8.90
CA ASN A 701 -63.18 -10.73 -10.15
C ASN A 701 -63.41 -11.73 -11.30
N PRO A 702 -64.07 -11.38 -12.41
CA PRO A 702 -64.29 -12.32 -13.51
C PRO A 702 -63.02 -12.78 -14.23
N ILE A 703 -61.95 -11.97 -14.23
CA ILE A 703 -60.65 -12.40 -14.75
C ILE A 703 -59.94 -13.17 -13.65
N LYS A 704 -59.70 -14.47 -13.86
CA LYS A 704 -59.11 -15.38 -12.85
C LYS A 704 -57.62 -15.66 -13.00
N LYS A 705 -57.03 -15.16 -14.09
CA LYS A 705 -55.67 -15.48 -14.50
C LYS A 705 -54.80 -14.23 -14.55
N GLY A 706 -53.51 -14.40 -14.25
CA GLY A 706 -52.48 -13.38 -14.32
C GLY A 706 -52.62 -12.27 -13.29
N ILE A 707 -51.65 -11.35 -13.35
CA ILE A 707 -51.69 -10.08 -12.61
C ILE A 707 -52.93 -9.23 -12.92
N GLU A 708 -53.60 -9.48 -14.05
CA GLU A 708 -54.84 -8.80 -14.43
C GLU A 708 -56.01 -9.07 -13.49
N ASN A 709 -55.97 -10.15 -12.69
CA ASN A 709 -56.92 -10.38 -11.59
C ASN A 709 -56.90 -9.27 -10.53
N LEU A 710 -55.87 -8.42 -10.50
CA LEU A 710 -55.83 -7.27 -9.61
C LEU A 710 -56.70 -6.10 -10.10
N PHE A 711 -57.04 -6.00 -11.39
CA PHE A 711 -57.89 -4.92 -11.88
C PHE A 711 -59.35 -5.13 -11.49
N SER A 712 -60.01 -4.10 -10.96
CA SER A 712 -61.41 -4.21 -10.54
C SER A 712 -62.35 -4.55 -11.71
N ILE A 713 -63.52 -5.14 -11.41
CA ILE A 713 -64.59 -5.34 -12.41
C ILE A 713 -64.95 -4.03 -13.14
N TYR A 714 -64.91 -2.91 -12.44
CA TYR A 714 -65.19 -1.59 -13.01
C TYR A 714 -64.15 -1.21 -14.07
N THR A 715 -62.87 -1.38 -13.74
CA THR A 715 -61.75 -1.17 -14.68
C THR A 715 -61.90 -2.06 -15.91
N ILE A 716 -62.23 -3.35 -15.72
CA ILE A 716 -62.43 -4.32 -16.82
C ILE A 716 -63.59 -3.89 -17.73
N LYS A 717 -64.73 -3.51 -17.14
CA LYS A 717 -65.90 -3.02 -17.90
C LYS A 717 -65.58 -1.73 -18.66
N ARG A 718 -64.80 -0.81 -18.07
CA ARG A 718 -64.35 0.42 -18.73
C ARG A 718 -63.45 0.13 -19.93
N ILE A 719 -62.41 -0.68 -19.74
CA ILE A 719 -61.51 -1.12 -20.81
C ILE A 719 -62.32 -1.68 -21.99
N ARG A 720 -63.27 -2.58 -21.70
CA ARG A 720 -64.10 -3.20 -22.73
C ARG A 720 -64.99 -2.20 -23.46
N ASN A 721 -65.54 -1.21 -22.76
CA ASN A 721 -66.34 -0.16 -23.38
C ASN A 721 -65.52 0.69 -24.36
N ASP A 722 -64.25 0.97 -24.01
CA ASP A 722 -63.36 1.78 -24.83
C ASP A 722 -62.73 0.97 -25.98
N LYS A 723 -62.36 -0.28 -25.72
CA LYS A 723 -61.61 -1.19 -26.61
C LYS A 723 -62.07 -2.63 -26.43
N LYS A 724 -63.15 -3.01 -27.11
CA LYS A 724 -63.78 -4.35 -27.01
C LYS A 724 -62.83 -5.49 -27.32
N GLU A 725 -61.86 -5.27 -28.20
CA GLU A 725 -60.87 -6.25 -28.65
C GLU A 725 -59.87 -6.70 -27.57
N PHE A 726 -59.78 -5.98 -26.44
CA PHE A 726 -58.84 -6.32 -25.37
C PHE A 726 -59.38 -7.39 -24.41
N VAL A 727 -60.71 -7.49 -24.27
CA VAL A 727 -61.35 -8.34 -23.27
C VAL A 727 -62.52 -9.10 -23.90
N ASP A 728 -62.36 -10.41 -23.99
CA ASP A 728 -63.40 -11.33 -24.40
C ASP A 728 -64.44 -11.46 -23.26
N TYR A 729 -65.71 -11.54 -23.63
CA TYR A 729 -66.82 -11.63 -22.68
C TYR A 729 -67.73 -12.77 -23.05
N TYR A 730 -68.03 -13.55 -22.04
CA TYR A 730 -68.95 -14.66 -22.12
C TYR A 730 -70.16 -14.30 -21.26
N HIS A 731 -71.31 -14.21 -21.91
CA HIS A 731 -72.58 -13.96 -21.25
C HIS A 731 -72.86 -15.05 -20.20
N PRO A 732 -73.54 -14.70 -19.08
CA PRO A 732 -74.05 -15.69 -18.16
C PRO A 732 -74.86 -16.75 -18.90
N SER A 733 -74.64 -18.02 -18.57
CA SER A 733 -75.34 -19.13 -19.19
C SER A 733 -75.68 -20.19 -18.16
N ILE A 734 -76.77 -20.90 -18.38
CA ILE A 734 -77.13 -22.08 -17.59
C ILE A 734 -76.56 -23.28 -18.33
N ILE A 735 -75.63 -23.99 -17.71
CA ILE A 735 -75.06 -25.21 -18.26
C ILE A 735 -75.59 -26.38 -17.45
N GLU A 736 -76.16 -27.37 -18.13
CA GLU A 736 -76.54 -28.63 -17.51
C GLU A 736 -75.28 -29.49 -17.36
N GLN A 737 -74.83 -29.69 -16.12
CA GLN A 737 -73.67 -30.54 -15.81
C GLN A 737 -74.10 -31.60 -14.81
N ASN A 738 -73.97 -32.87 -15.19
CA ASN A 738 -74.40 -34.04 -14.40
C ASN A 738 -75.88 -33.98 -13.98
N GLY A 739 -76.77 -33.51 -14.87
CA GLY A 739 -78.22 -33.43 -14.62
C GLY A 739 -78.65 -32.30 -13.66
N SER A 740 -77.74 -31.39 -13.30
CA SER A 740 -78.03 -30.18 -12.53
C SER A 740 -77.77 -28.94 -13.38
N ASN A 741 -78.72 -27.99 -13.35
CA ASN A 741 -78.54 -26.68 -13.95
C ASN A 741 -77.58 -25.86 -13.09
N ILE A 742 -76.37 -25.60 -13.59
CA ILE A 742 -75.38 -24.74 -12.94
C ILE A 742 -75.41 -23.39 -13.65
N GLU A 743 -75.69 -22.34 -12.89
CA GLU A 743 -75.56 -20.96 -13.38
C GLU A 743 -74.07 -20.61 -13.47
N VAL A 744 -73.58 -20.43 -14.69
CA VAL A 744 -72.23 -19.93 -14.94
C VAL A 744 -72.31 -18.41 -15.01
N SER A 745 -71.72 -17.76 -14.00
CA SER A 745 -71.64 -16.30 -13.91
C SER A 745 -70.93 -15.68 -15.11
N GLU A 746 -71.16 -14.39 -15.37
CA GLU A 746 -70.43 -13.66 -16.42
C GLU A 746 -68.91 -13.84 -16.27
N LYS A 747 -68.24 -14.14 -17.39
CA LYS A 747 -66.80 -14.41 -17.45
C LYS A 747 -66.16 -13.43 -18.40
N TYR A 748 -65.03 -12.87 -17.97
CA TYR A 748 -64.20 -11.98 -18.76
C TYR A 748 -62.82 -12.62 -18.86
N GLU A 749 -62.26 -12.65 -20.06
CA GLU A 749 -60.90 -13.12 -20.30
C GLU A 749 -60.14 -12.07 -21.10
N ILE A 750 -58.86 -11.90 -20.77
CA ILE A 750 -57.98 -11.07 -21.59
C ILE A 750 -57.70 -11.82 -22.88
N ASN A 751 -57.91 -11.15 -24.01
CA ASN A 751 -57.59 -11.73 -25.30
C ASN A 751 -56.06 -11.87 -25.42
N GLU A 752 -55.55 -13.10 -25.49
CA GLU A 752 -54.11 -13.37 -25.47
C GLU A 752 -53.34 -12.61 -26.56
N GLY A 753 -53.92 -12.49 -27.77
CA GLY A 753 -53.32 -11.76 -28.89
C GLY A 753 -53.25 -10.24 -28.71
N ASN A 754 -53.96 -9.69 -27.72
CA ASN A 754 -53.98 -8.27 -27.41
C ASN A 754 -53.46 -7.94 -26.00
N LYS A 755 -52.89 -8.92 -25.26
CA LYS A 755 -52.39 -8.71 -23.88
C LYS A 755 -51.38 -7.56 -23.78
N ASP A 756 -50.43 -7.48 -24.70
CA ASP A 756 -49.44 -6.39 -24.74
C ASP A 756 -50.07 -5.03 -25.07
N LYS A 757 -51.08 -4.99 -25.94
CA LYS A 757 -51.80 -3.76 -26.29
C LYS A 757 -52.63 -3.26 -25.13
N LEU A 758 -53.33 -4.16 -24.45
CA LEU A 758 -54.05 -3.86 -23.22
C LEU A 758 -53.10 -3.30 -22.15
N CYS A 759 -51.96 -3.94 -21.95
CA CYS A 759 -50.96 -3.46 -21.00
C CYS A 759 -50.48 -2.05 -21.34
N SER A 760 -50.20 -1.80 -22.62
CA SER A 760 -49.74 -0.49 -23.08
C SER A 760 -50.81 0.59 -22.88
N TRP A 761 -52.07 0.26 -23.17
CA TRP A 761 -53.21 1.15 -22.92
C TRP A 761 -53.41 1.45 -21.44
N LEU A 762 -53.35 0.45 -20.56
CA LEU A 762 -53.47 0.66 -19.11
C LEU A 762 -52.28 1.42 -18.52
N VAL A 763 -51.08 1.27 -19.08
CA VAL A 763 -49.91 2.05 -18.69
C VAL A 763 -50.07 3.53 -19.06
N GLU A 764 -50.73 3.82 -20.17
CA GLU A 764 -50.96 5.18 -20.65
C GLU A 764 -52.16 5.86 -19.96
N TYR A 765 -53.32 5.19 -19.97
CA TYR A 765 -54.62 5.76 -19.58
C TYR A 765 -55.13 5.31 -18.21
N GLY A 766 -54.50 4.32 -17.57
CA GLY A 766 -54.94 3.83 -16.27
C GLY A 766 -54.76 4.88 -15.16
N THR A 767 -55.75 4.96 -14.27
CA THR A 767 -55.81 5.89 -13.14
C THR A 767 -55.37 5.22 -11.84
N GLN A 768 -55.18 6.00 -10.78
CA GLN A 768 -54.84 5.47 -9.46
C GLN A 768 -55.88 4.44 -8.96
N GLU A 769 -57.17 4.68 -9.20
CA GLU A 769 -58.25 3.78 -8.80
C GLU A 769 -58.11 2.40 -9.44
N ASP A 770 -57.74 2.33 -10.72
CA ASP A 770 -57.57 1.08 -11.46
C ASP A 770 -56.47 0.20 -10.86
N PHE A 771 -55.42 0.81 -10.33
CA PHE A 771 -54.27 0.12 -9.77
C PHE A 771 -54.35 -0.07 -8.25
N THR A 772 -55.45 0.31 -7.59
CA THR A 772 -55.57 0.28 -6.11
C THR A 772 -55.19 -1.06 -5.49
N ASN A 773 -55.56 -2.18 -6.12
CA ASN A 773 -55.30 -3.52 -5.60
C ASN A 773 -53.83 -3.95 -5.74
N PHE A 774 -53.00 -3.24 -6.50
CA PHE A 774 -51.55 -3.50 -6.60
C PHE A 774 -50.81 -3.14 -5.31
N LYS A 775 -51.45 -2.39 -4.39
CA LYS A 775 -50.88 -2.10 -3.06
C LYS A 775 -50.36 -3.34 -2.33
N HIS A 776 -51.02 -4.49 -2.51
CA HIS A 776 -50.62 -5.74 -1.87
C HIS A 776 -49.28 -6.28 -2.36
N ILE A 777 -48.92 -6.03 -3.62
CA ILE A 777 -47.58 -6.36 -4.13
C ILE A 777 -46.52 -5.53 -3.39
N PHE A 778 -46.78 -4.23 -3.21
CA PHE A 778 -45.86 -3.34 -2.49
C PHE A 778 -45.76 -3.69 -1.00
N GLU A 779 -46.88 -4.04 -0.36
CA GLU A 779 -46.89 -4.54 1.02
C GLU A 779 -46.02 -5.79 1.17
N TYR A 780 -46.07 -6.75 0.23
CA TYR A 780 -45.19 -7.92 0.24
C TYR A 780 -43.72 -7.56 0.12
N ILE A 781 -43.39 -6.63 -0.78
CA ILE A 781 -42.02 -6.18 -0.97
C ILE A 781 -41.53 -5.48 0.30
N GLU A 782 -42.29 -4.53 0.84
CA GLU A 782 -41.95 -3.77 2.05
C GLU A 782 -41.75 -4.67 3.25
N ASP A 783 -42.65 -5.64 3.50
CA ASP A 783 -42.51 -6.64 4.56
C ASP A 783 -41.20 -7.43 4.41
N ILE A 784 -40.91 -7.91 3.20
CA ILE A 784 -39.68 -8.66 2.95
C ILE A 784 -38.45 -7.78 3.15
N LEU A 785 -38.44 -6.53 2.70
CA LEU A 785 -37.28 -5.65 2.82
C LEU A 785 -37.01 -5.21 4.25
N ASN A 786 -38.06 -4.90 5.02
CA ASN A 786 -37.96 -4.37 6.38
C ASN A 786 -37.69 -5.46 7.44
N ASN A 787 -38.01 -6.73 7.16
CA ASN A 787 -37.63 -7.82 8.05
C ASN A 787 -36.11 -8.03 8.02
N VAL A 788 -35.43 -7.57 9.08
CA VAL A 788 -34.01 -7.84 9.35
C VAL A 788 -33.93 -9.16 10.09
N ASN A 789 -33.62 -10.24 9.38
CA ASN A 789 -33.20 -11.50 9.98
C ASN A 789 -31.71 -11.46 10.33
#